data_AF-A0A959F0D3-F1
#
_entry.id   AF-A0A959F0D3-F1
#
_cell.length_a   1.000
_cell.length_b   1.000
_cell.length_c   1.000
_cell.angle_alpha   90.00
_cell.angle_beta   90.00
_cell.angle_gamma   90.00
#
_symmetry.space_group_name_H-M   'P 1'
#
loop_
_entity.id
_entity.type
_entity.pdbx_description
1 polymer ?
#
loop_
_entity_poly.entity_id
_entity_poly.type
_entity_poly.pdbx_seq_one_letter_code
_entity_poly.pdbx_strand_id
1 'polypeptide(L)'
;MRNSSFWVVLLVSMIFSAPITSSGQSPLHPDDSLGLHALANALPVSGPGFVWPNGPETTDWPSVVTFTLDADGLRATGVSISDTILGNATLSGTIPLAINNITELTWLVLSHGENITGLAGPLNLPQLMVLKLEHNGIASLMDLTGLPSLGFLDVSYNNLNTLPNVSGLGGLYHLDCSHNSISLIPALPPGALLTELLCGNNSLAQLPDLSNYASSLFTLQCDSNSIATLPMTGNFVALRNLMANDNVLTNLPSIGQFPLLQRLDVRNNRLAQIDNLNQALQVQVVRLDGNTLRRLPAIQPLTSLDTFTCSNNGLQSLPNFPAITLDLVDVSENFLTFEDFIGANISATQFVYAPQNCMPGREMFAKLGESATLTKLYPVAVEDAQTQFQWFFEGAPIAGATSVDLSIAAVDAGDLGTYELEATHPSYPDLTWRCSMELKVVPADVNEFDPTSIIVRIDDDATPEQVEEILHYYEVELGLPRLDTCECDRGDNPRLLLYGLEGEGIFDPNSGGTGEKSGVGADETGLNFFVGNRGYTSKEQGRSCNILRPPVKTHRAVVALIDTGVNDEESPLARFRYTSNETSRLCQSQDNFAGFDFVSDAFEFVDDAGHGTHEAGIIASNLPEGVHVDILDLKTIPGSTGGTLFNVLCGLHYAIESEVDVINFSMGYRSQLMSPLLYEALAKAEANEIPVVISAGNDKLFIREGLERRRWPAEFKKANDYNGVKYQALGNLISVAALNQYETAVDTLFSNRGADYVDVAAPGTGIASTDYEHPDRNDRRLSGTSMAAAHVSRIVGVVRAIDTNLRVDGIVTLLQNHIIELPNGEEWLSWKGKIDERALYLSLGIDPSALVPEEIFLKLTPEREKFCNQLRFDISPIDASIPAGSYEYEYVIFDEDGQEVLYGEGTGSSFVWDGTNQLGVPVPPGRYNVSVSVEKKLLGASVCKRSKLCCALFGKGG
;
A
#
# COMPACT_ATOMS: atom_id res chain seq x y z
N MET A 1 -9.29 26.85 -48.86
CA MET A 1 -8.07 26.02 -48.82
C MET A 1 -8.10 25.16 -47.56
N ARG A 2 -8.92 24.11 -47.55
CA ARG A 2 -9.04 23.05 -46.54
C ARG A 2 -9.44 21.75 -47.29
N ASN A 3 -9.22 20.59 -46.68
CA ASN A 3 -9.37 19.25 -47.28
C ASN A 3 -8.34 18.91 -48.38
N SER A 4 -7.04 18.98 -48.07
CA SER A 4 -5.98 18.49 -48.97
C SER A 4 -6.03 16.97 -49.19
N SER A 5 -6.22 16.17 -48.14
CA SER A 5 -6.33 14.70 -48.22
C SER A 5 -7.48 14.25 -49.14
N PHE A 6 -8.67 14.87 -49.02
CA PHE A 6 -9.80 14.59 -49.90
C PHE A 6 -9.47 14.85 -51.38
N TRP A 7 -8.65 15.86 -51.71
CA TRP A 7 -8.20 16.12 -53.08
C TRP A 7 -7.08 15.18 -53.56
N VAL A 8 -6.26 14.60 -52.68
CA VAL A 8 -5.28 13.57 -53.05
C VAL A 8 -5.98 12.25 -53.35
N VAL A 9 -6.92 11.83 -52.50
CA VAL A 9 -7.77 10.65 -52.76
C VAL A 9 -8.66 10.87 -53.99
N LEU A 10 -9.18 12.10 -54.23
CA LEU A 10 -9.82 12.43 -55.51
C LEU A 10 -8.85 12.38 -56.68
N LEU A 11 -7.59 12.82 -56.56
CA LEU A 11 -6.63 12.72 -57.67
C LEU A 11 -6.39 11.26 -58.05
N VAL A 12 -6.11 10.40 -57.06
CA VAL A 12 -5.87 8.97 -57.29
C VAL A 12 -7.11 8.29 -57.90
N SER A 13 -8.31 8.54 -57.37
CA SER A 13 -9.56 7.97 -57.93
C SER A 13 -9.98 8.59 -59.28
N MET A 14 -9.64 9.84 -59.56
CA MET A 14 -9.88 10.46 -60.88
C MET A 14 -8.89 9.97 -61.94
N ILE A 15 -7.64 9.68 -61.58
CA ILE A 15 -6.66 9.02 -62.47
C ILE A 15 -7.20 7.67 -62.96
N PHE A 16 -7.89 6.92 -62.09
CA PHE A 16 -8.53 5.65 -62.47
C PHE A 16 -9.85 5.79 -63.27
N SER A 17 -10.39 7.01 -63.48
CA SER A 17 -11.74 7.19 -64.03
C SER A 17 -11.86 7.36 -65.56
N ALA A 18 -10.76 7.28 -66.30
CA ALA A 18 -10.76 7.46 -67.76
C ALA A 18 -9.80 6.48 -68.48
N PRO A 19 -10.26 5.27 -68.86
CA PRO A 19 -9.51 4.44 -69.79
C PRO A 19 -9.44 5.16 -71.15
N ILE A 20 -8.25 5.64 -71.52
CA ILE A 20 -8.00 6.20 -72.85
C ILE A 20 -8.01 5.04 -73.85
N THR A 21 -9.21 4.70 -74.30
CA THR A 21 -9.45 3.78 -75.42
C THR A 21 -9.11 4.49 -76.73
N SER A 22 -7.82 4.72 -76.94
CA SER A 22 -7.26 5.15 -78.22
C SER A 22 -7.60 4.11 -79.29
N SER A 23 -8.65 4.38 -80.06
CA SER A 23 -9.07 3.58 -81.22
C SER A 23 -8.14 3.76 -82.44
N GLY A 24 -6.85 4.04 -82.18
CA GLY A 24 -5.80 4.29 -83.15
C GLY A 24 -4.72 3.22 -83.03
N GLN A 25 -4.46 2.52 -84.14
CA GLN A 25 -3.51 1.42 -84.20
C GLN A 25 -2.06 1.94 -84.11
N SER A 26 -1.43 1.74 -82.96
CA SER A 26 0.01 1.87 -82.76
C SER A 26 0.48 0.76 -81.81
N PRO A 27 1.56 0.01 -82.13
CA PRO A 27 2.13 -0.94 -81.19
C PRO A 27 2.79 -0.20 -80.02
N LEU A 28 2.79 -0.82 -78.85
CA LEU A 28 3.59 -0.36 -77.71
C LEU A 28 5.06 -0.23 -78.08
N HIS A 29 5.78 0.64 -77.38
CA HIS A 29 7.23 0.66 -77.44
C HIS A 29 7.79 -0.76 -77.14
N PRO A 30 8.81 -1.25 -77.88
CA PRO A 30 9.28 -2.63 -77.74
C PRO A 30 9.70 -3.03 -76.32
N ASP A 31 10.31 -2.12 -75.57
CA ASP A 31 10.72 -2.35 -74.18
C ASP A 31 9.50 -2.63 -73.27
N ASP A 32 8.46 -1.80 -73.39
CA ASP A 32 7.20 -1.88 -72.63
C ASP A 32 6.47 -3.17 -72.96
N SER A 33 6.36 -3.49 -74.25
CA SER A 33 5.75 -4.73 -74.73
C SER A 33 6.49 -5.96 -74.19
N LEU A 34 7.83 -5.92 -74.13
CA LEU A 34 8.65 -7.01 -73.58
C LEU A 34 8.52 -7.11 -72.04
N GLY A 35 8.45 -5.99 -71.33
CA GLY A 35 8.23 -5.97 -69.88
C GLY A 35 6.86 -6.52 -69.49
N LEU A 36 5.81 -6.16 -70.22
CA LEU A 36 4.46 -6.68 -70.03
C LEU A 36 4.36 -8.17 -70.37
N HIS A 37 4.89 -8.62 -71.51
CA HIS A 37 4.90 -10.05 -71.84
C HIS A 37 5.68 -10.87 -70.82
N ALA A 38 6.76 -10.33 -70.23
CA ALA A 38 7.45 -11.00 -69.14
C ALA A 38 6.56 -11.11 -67.88
N LEU A 39 5.87 -10.03 -67.49
CA LEU A 39 4.92 -10.01 -66.37
C LEU A 39 3.83 -11.09 -66.55
N ALA A 40 3.22 -11.14 -67.73
CA ALA A 40 2.21 -12.14 -68.09
C ALA A 40 2.74 -13.59 -67.97
N ASN A 41 3.93 -13.87 -68.51
CA ASN A 41 4.54 -15.20 -68.43
C ASN A 41 4.95 -15.61 -66.99
N ALA A 42 5.26 -14.63 -66.13
CA ALA A 42 5.71 -14.87 -64.76
C ALA A 42 4.56 -14.91 -63.72
N LEU A 43 3.37 -14.42 -64.09
CA LEU A 43 2.14 -14.47 -63.30
C LEU A 43 1.03 -15.27 -64.03
N PRO A 44 1.15 -16.61 -64.17
CA PRO A 44 0.07 -17.44 -64.68
C PRO A 44 -1.22 -17.30 -63.84
N VAL A 45 -2.34 -17.09 -64.54
CA VAL A 45 -3.68 -17.06 -63.96
C VAL A 45 -4.29 -18.46 -63.87
N SER A 46 -4.84 -18.80 -62.70
CA SER A 46 -5.67 -19.99 -62.49
C SER A 46 -7.14 -19.61 -62.35
N GLY A 47 -7.92 -19.76 -63.43
CA GLY A 47 -9.36 -19.54 -63.45
C GLY A 47 -10.00 -19.78 -64.82
N PRO A 48 -11.32 -19.97 -64.90
CA PRO A 48 -12.02 -20.18 -66.17
C PRO A 48 -12.17 -18.86 -66.96
N GLY A 49 -11.65 -18.84 -68.20
CA GLY A 49 -11.92 -17.77 -69.18
C GLY A 49 -10.80 -16.75 -69.40
N PHE A 50 -9.73 -16.78 -68.59
CA PHE A 50 -8.56 -15.92 -68.79
C PHE A 50 -7.48 -16.61 -69.62
N VAL A 51 -6.89 -15.89 -70.59
CA VAL A 51 -5.67 -16.30 -71.32
C VAL A 51 -4.82 -15.06 -71.59
N TRP A 52 -3.50 -15.13 -71.35
CA TRP A 52 -2.56 -14.08 -71.71
C TRP A 52 -2.41 -13.93 -73.24
N PRO A 53 -2.20 -12.71 -73.77
CA PRO A 53 -1.99 -12.51 -75.20
C PRO A 53 -0.63 -13.06 -75.65
N ASN A 54 -0.52 -13.28 -76.96
CA ASN A 54 0.72 -13.70 -77.63
C ASN A 54 1.22 -12.63 -78.63
N GLY A 55 0.67 -11.41 -78.57
CA GLY A 55 0.83 -10.36 -79.57
C GLY A 55 1.23 -9.01 -78.97
N PRO A 56 2.04 -8.20 -79.69
CA PRO A 56 2.63 -6.97 -79.15
C PRO A 56 1.69 -5.77 -79.05
N GLU A 57 0.45 -5.88 -79.57
CA GLU A 57 -0.54 -4.79 -79.62
C GLU A 57 -1.43 -4.79 -78.37
N THR A 58 -1.73 -3.59 -77.82
CA THR A 58 -2.57 -3.44 -76.61
C THR A 58 -3.98 -4.02 -76.77
N THR A 59 -4.49 -4.07 -78.01
CA THR A 59 -5.82 -4.62 -78.34
C THR A 59 -5.93 -6.13 -78.20
N ASP A 60 -4.82 -6.87 -78.11
CA ASP A 60 -4.84 -8.30 -77.84
C ASP A 60 -4.97 -8.61 -76.34
N TRP A 61 -4.66 -7.64 -75.46
CA TRP A 61 -4.67 -7.85 -74.01
C TRP A 61 -6.09 -8.02 -73.48
N PRO A 62 -6.35 -8.99 -72.58
CA PRO A 62 -7.66 -9.15 -71.98
C PRO A 62 -8.04 -7.90 -71.21
N SER A 63 -9.33 -7.53 -71.23
CA SER A 63 -9.89 -6.36 -70.53
C SER A 63 -9.61 -6.33 -69.02
N VAL A 64 -9.14 -7.46 -68.49
CA VAL A 64 -8.66 -7.73 -67.14
C VAL A 64 -7.39 -6.94 -66.78
N VAL A 65 -6.60 -6.50 -67.75
CA VAL A 65 -5.45 -5.61 -67.51
C VAL A 65 -5.76 -4.22 -68.04
N THR A 66 -5.72 -3.22 -67.16
CA THR A 66 -5.91 -1.81 -67.52
C THR A 66 -4.57 -1.12 -67.69
N PHE A 67 -4.40 -0.42 -68.82
CA PHE A 67 -3.24 0.40 -69.10
C PHE A 67 -3.61 1.88 -69.21
N THR A 68 -2.74 2.77 -68.72
CA THR A 68 -2.67 4.14 -69.26
C THR A 68 -1.43 4.28 -70.12
N LEU A 69 -1.53 5.11 -71.14
CA LEU A 69 -0.42 5.44 -72.04
C LEU A 69 0.06 6.88 -71.80
N ASP A 70 1.19 7.23 -72.40
CA ASP A 70 1.67 8.61 -72.51
C ASP A 70 0.85 9.43 -73.51
N ALA A 71 1.17 10.73 -73.64
CA ALA A 71 0.43 11.65 -74.50
C ALA A 71 0.53 11.32 -76.00
N ASP A 72 1.59 10.61 -76.41
CA ASP A 72 1.80 10.13 -77.78
C ASP A 72 1.17 8.74 -78.03
N GLY A 73 0.74 8.03 -76.98
CA GLY A 73 0.06 6.73 -77.07
C GLY A 73 1.01 5.54 -77.33
N LEU A 74 2.27 5.62 -76.89
CA LEU A 74 3.34 4.67 -77.22
C LEU A 74 4.02 4.03 -76.00
N ARG A 75 4.12 4.74 -74.87
CA ARG A 75 4.69 4.22 -73.60
C ARG A 75 3.57 3.93 -72.61
N ALA A 76 3.71 2.86 -71.83
CA ALA A 76 2.80 2.54 -70.73
C ALA A 76 3.17 3.34 -69.47
N THR A 77 2.27 4.24 -69.07
CA THR A 77 2.43 5.08 -67.87
C THR A 77 1.79 4.46 -66.62
N GLY A 78 1.01 3.39 -66.79
CA GLY A 78 0.28 2.71 -65.71
C GLY A 78 -0.15 1.31 -66.07
N VAL A 79 -0.15 0.40 -65.08
CA VAL A 79 -0.56 -1.01 -65.22
C VAL A 79 -1.39 -1.44 -64.01
N SER A 80 -2.64 -1.87 -64.23
CA SER A 80 -3.51 -2.46 -63.20
C SER A 80 -3.91 -3.89 -63.53
N ILE A 81 -3.81 -4.76 -62.53
CA ILE A 81 -4.52 -6.04 -62.46
C ILE A 81 -5.08 -6.18 -61.04
N SER A 82 -6.39 -6.42 -60.91
CA SER A 82 -7.08 -6.51 -59.62
C SER A 82 -8.40 -7.29 -59.72
N ASP A 83 -8.97 -7.67 -58.57
CA ASP A 83 -10.17 -8.51 -58.45
C ASP A 83 -11.40 -8.01 -59.22
N THR A 84 -11.60 -6.69 -59.26
CA THR A 84 -12.72 -6.06 -60.01
C THR A 84 -12.67 -6.33 -61.51
N ILE A 85 -11.53 -6.83 -62.01
CA ILE A 85 -11.30 -7.19 -63.40
C ILE A 85 -10.94 -8.67 -63.58
N LEU A 86 -10.32 -9.34 -62.59
CA LEU A 86 -10.00 -10.78 -62.60
C LEU A 86 -11.23 -11.69 -62.35
N GLY A 87 -12.17 -11.26 -61.50
CA GLY A 87 -13.28 -12.12 -61.05
C GLY A 87 -12.79 -13.31 -60.22
N ASN A 88 -13.27 -14.52 -60.50
CA ASN A 88 -12.91 -15.73 -59.74
C ASN A 88 -11.58 -16.38 -60.22
N ALA A 89 -10.56 -15.59 -60.57
CA ALA A 89 -9.33 -16.07 -61.18
C ALA A 89 -8.08 -15.52 -60.49
N THR A 90 -7.22 -16.39 -59.96
CA THR A 90 -6.09 -16.00 -59.10
C THR A 90 -4.77 -15.87 -59.87
N LEU A 91 -3.91 -14.93 -59.47
CA LEU A 91 -2.56 -14.72 -60.02
C LEU A 91 -1.53 -15.40 -59.12
N SER A 92 -0.85 -16.42 -59.64
CA SER A 92 0.22 -17.12 -58.92
C SER A 92 1.59 -16.82 -59.55
N GLY A 93 2.64 -16.71 -58.74
CA GLY A 93 4.01 -16.58 -59.24
C GLY A 93 4.84 -15.49 -58.57
N THR A 94 5.69 -14.82 -59.34
CA THR A 94 6.67 -13.83 -58.84
C THR A 94 6.84 -12.72 -59.89
N ILE A 95 6.76 -11.45 -59.48
CA ILE A 95 6.85 -10.30 -60.39
C ILE A 95 8.26 -10.24 -61.01
N PRO A 96 8.42 -10.25 -62.35
CA PRO A 96 9.72 -10.45 -62.98
C PRO A 96 10.50 -9.15 -63.13
N LEU A 97 11.83 -9.23 -63.05
CA LEU A 97 12.76 -8.09 -63.17
C LEU A 97 12.58 -7.28 -64.47
N ALA A 98 12.07 -7.91 -65.55
CA ALA A 98 11.80 -7.26 -66.83
C ALA A 98 10.70 -6.18 -66.78
N ILE A 99 9.93 -6.08 -65.69
CA ILE A 99 9.01 -4.95 -65.46
C ILE A 99 9.76 -3.59 -65.47
N ASN A 100 11.05 -3.59 -65.13
CA ASN A 100 11.93 -2.41 -65.19
C ASN A 100 12.12 -1.83 -66.60
N ASN A 101 11.70 -2.53 -67.65
CA ASN A 101 11.76 -2.04 -69.03
C ASN A 101 10.65 -1.01 -69.33
N ILE A 102 9.60 -0.93 -68.50
CA ILE A 102 8.51 0.04 -68.62
C ILE A 102 8.95 1.35 -67.92
N THR A 103 9.88 2.09 -68.53
CA THR A 103 10.61 3.19 -67.85
C THR A 103 9.72 4.36 -67.41
N GLU A 104 8.59 4.57 -68.09
CA GLU A 104 7.65 5.66 -67.83
C GLU A 104 6.54 5.29 -66.84
N LEU A 105 6.64 4.12 -66.18
CA LEU A 105 5.59 3.60 -65.29
C LEU A 105 5.46 4.48 -64.03
N THR A 106 4.34 5.21 -63.95
CA THR A 106 3.99 6.09 -62.82
C THR A 106 3.17 5.40 -61.73
N TRP A 107 2.44 4.34 -62.08
CA TRP A 107 1.67 3.56 -61.11
C TRP A 107 1.59 2.07 -61.49
N LEU A 108 1.70 1.19 -60.50
CA LEU A 108 1.63 -0.26 -60.64
C LEU A 108 0.70 -0.84 -59.56
N VAL A 109 -0.34 -1.54 -60.00
CA VAL A 109 -1.34 -2.20 -59.14
C VAL A 109 -1.37 -3.69 -59.54
N LEU A 110 -0.94 -4.57 -58.63
CA LEU A 110 -0.89 -6.03 -58.82
C LEU A 110 -1.47 -6.70 -57.58
N SER A 111 -2.76 -6.45 -57.36
CA SER A 111 -3.44 -6.66 -56.09
C SER A 111 -4.42 -7.83 -56.17
N HIS A 112 -4.70 -8.49 -55.04
CA HIS A 112 -5.65 -9.60 -54.94
C HIS A 112 -5.26 -10.83 -55.80
N GLY A 113 -3.96 -11.09 -55.96
CA GLY A 113 -3.51 -12.31 -56.64
C GLY A 113 -3.72 -13.59 -55.81
N GLU A 114 -3.91 -13.45 -54.49
CA GLU A 114 -3.79 -14.46 -53.42
C GLU A 114 -2.40 -15.13 -53.32
N ASN A 115 -1.70 -15.34 -54.43
CA ASN A 115 -0.52 -16.22 -54.51
C ASN A 115 0.65 -15.61 -55.32
N ILE A 116 0.71 -14.28 -55.43
CA ILE A 116 1.95 -13.58 -55.82
C ILE A 116 2.90 -13.64 -54.61
N THR A 117 4.02 -14.33 -54.77
CA THR A 117 4.95 -14.68 -53.68
C THR A 117 6.02 -13.61 -53.40
N GLY A 118 6.16 -12.63 -54.30
CA GLY A 118 7.13 -11.55 -54.21
C GLY A 118 7.64 -11.12 -55.58
N LEU A 119 8.87 -10.60 -55.63
CA LEU A 119 9.48 -10.02 -56.81
C LEU A 119 10.86 -10.62 -57.08
N ALA A 120 11.19 -10.87 -58.36
CA ALA A 120 12.34 -11.67 -58.78
C ALA A 120 13.70 -10.94 -58.76
N GLY A 121 13.72 -9.68 -58.36
CA GLY A 121 14.88 -8.80 -58.30
C GLY A 121 14.44 -7.33 -58.19
N PRO A 122 15.35 -6.40 -57.83
CA PRO A 122 15.00 -5.03 -57.45
C PRO A 122 14.32 -4.22 -58.55
N LEU A 123 13.34 -3.38 -58.17
CA LEU A 123 12.70 -2.45 -59.11
C LEU A 123 13.60 -1.22 -59.29
N ASN A 124 13.66 -0.72 -60.52
CA ASN A 124 14.37 0.50 -60.90
C ASN A 124 13.49 1.31 -61.85
N LEU A 125 12.43 1.88 -61.27
CA LEU A 125 11.36 2.59 -61.96
C LEU A 125 11.30 4.03 -61.41
N PRO A 126 12.14 4.95 -61.92
CA PRO A 126 12.34 6.24 -61.30
C PRO A 126 11.13 7.18 -61.36
N GLN A 127 10.13 6.88 -62.20
CA GLN A 127 8.86 7.63 -62.28
C GLN A 127 7.75 7.04 -61.41
N LEU A 128 7.94 5.88 -60.76
CA LEU A 128 6.88 5.19 -60.04
C LEU A 128 6.47 5.95 -58.78
N MET A 129 5.23 6.45 -58.75
CA MET A 129 4.63 7.20 -57.66
C MET A 129 3.67 6.36 -56.80
N VAL A 130 3.09 5.29 -57.37
CA VAL A 130 2.13 4.40 -56.69
C VAL A 130 2.52 2.95 -56.91
N LEU A 131 2.67 2.19 -55.82
CA LEU A 131 2.86 0.75 -55.83
C LEU A 131 1.84 0.08 -54.90
N LYS A 132 0.99 -0.77 -55.48
CA LYS A 132 -0.07 -1.52 -54.81
C LYS A 132 0.12 -3.02 -55.02
N LEU A 133 0.28 -3.74 -53.92
CA LEU A 133 0.58 -5.18 -53.86
C LEU A 133 -0.29 -5.89 -52.81
N GLU A 134 -1.41 -5.30 -52.41
CA GLU A 134 -2.30 -5.80 -51.36
C GLU A 134 -2.99 -7.13 -51.70
N HIS A 135 -3.37 -7.90 -50.68
CA HIS A 135 -4.03 -9.22 -50.81
C HIS A 135 -3.22 -10.23 -51.66
N ASN A 136 -1.99 -10.50 -51.23
CA ASN A 136 -1.06 -11.40 -51.91
C ASN A 136 -0.30 -12.30 -50.92
N GLY A 137 0.54 -13.19 -51.46
CA GLY A 137 1.34 -14.13 -50.69
C GLY A 137 2.75 -13.63 -50.32
N ILE A 138 3.05 -12.33 -50.43
CA ILE A 138 4.43 -11.83 -50.40
C ILE A 138 5.04 -11.97 -49.00
N ALA A 139 6.12 -12.77 -48.90
CA ALA A 139 6.85 -12.98 -47.65
C ALA A 139 7.99 -11.96 -47.41
N SER A 140 8.46 -11.31 -48.49
CA SER A 140 9.52 -10.29 -48.42
C SER A 140 9.46 -9.34 -49.62
N LEU A 141 9.61 -8.04 -49.37
CA LEU A 141 9.83 -7.02 -50.41
C LEU A 141 11.32 -6.87 -50.73
N MET A 142 11.64 -6.28 -51.88
CA MET A 142 13.02 -5.88 -52.22
C MET A 142 13.45 -4.58 -51.52
N ASP A 143 14.71 -4.19 -51.71
CA ASP A 143 15.11 -2.80 -51.54
C ASP A 143 14.35 -1.88 -52.51
N LEU A 144 13.84 -0.77 -51.99
CA LEU A 144 13.01 0.22 -52.71
C LEU A 144 13.82 1.45 -53.16
N THR A 145 15.14 1.47 -52.95
CA THR A 145 16.01 2.59 -53.38
C THR A 145 15.93 2.95 -54.87
N GLY A 146 15.54 2.01 -55.73
CA GLY A 146 15.29 2.25 -57.16
C GLY A 146 13.93 2.88 -57.49
N LEU A 147 13.14 3.29 -56.48
CA LEU A 147 11.83 3.93 -56.60
C LEU A 147 11.80 5.33 -55.96
N PRO A 148 12.70 6.27 -56.33
CA PRO A 148 12.86 7.57 -55.66
C PRO A 148 11.60 8.47 -55.69
N SER A 149 10.68 8.23 -56.61
CA SER A 149 9.43 9.01 -56.76
C SER A 149 8.24 8.44 -55.98
N LEU A 150 8.43 7.32 -55.26
CA LEU A 150 7.33 6.57 -54.66
C LEU A 150 6.67 7.37 -53.52
N GLY A 151 5.39 7.70 -53.73
CA GLY A 151 4.56 8.46 -52.80
C GLY A 151 3.51 7.61 -52.08
N PHE A 152 3.00 6.57 -52.74
CA PHE A 152 1.97 5.67 -52.22
C PHE A 152 2.50 4.24 -52.28
N LEU A 153 2.62 3.60 -51.11
CA LEU A 153 2.98 2.19 -51.00
C LEU A 153 1.92 1.46 -50.17
N ASP A 154 1.32 0.43 -50.76
CA ASP A 154 0.37 -0.45 -50.08
C ASP A 154 0.79 -1.91 -50.31
N VAL A 155 1.09 -2.57 -49.19
CA VAL A 155 1.54 -3.97 -49.08
C VAL A 155 0.74 -4.69 -47.99
N SER A 156 -0.48 -4.21 -47.71
CA SER A 156 -1.39 -4.79 -46.73
C SER A 156 -1.84 -6.22 -47.11
N TYR A 157 -2.34 -6.99 -46.15
CA TYR A 157 -2.84 -8.37 -46.38
C TYR A 157 -1.81 -9.25 -47.12
N ASN A 158 -0.64 -9.42 -46.52
CA ASN A 158 0.49 -10.20 -47.05
C ASN A 158 1.18 -10.99 -45.91
N ASN A 159 2.27 -11.69 -46.23
CA ASN A 159 3.03 -12.53 -45.29
C ASN A 159 4.35 -11.86 -44.83
N LEU A 160 4.43 -10.53 -44.80
CA LEU A 160 5.67 -9.81 -44.49
C LEU A 160 5.99 -9.91 -42.99
N ASN A 161 7.21 -10.35 -42.67
CA ASN A 161 7.75 -10.30 -41.30
C ASN A 161 8.56 -9.01 -41.03
N THR A 162 8.96 -8.29 -42.09
CA THR A 162 9.79 -7.08 -42.04
C THR A 162 9.51 -6.19 -43.25
N LEU A 163 9.53 -4.87 -43.06
CA LEU A 163 9.59 -3.92 -44.18
C LEU A 163 11.05 -3.65 -44.60
N PRO A 164 11.29 -3.36 -45.91
CA PRO A 164 12.60 -2.94 -46.40
C PRO A 164 12.89 -1.48 -46.00
N ASN A 165 14.11 -1.01 -46.25
CA ASN A 165 14.48 0.36 -45.88
C ASN A 165 13.72 1.42 -46.71
N VAL A 166 12.72 2.05 -46.10
CA VAL A 166 11.94 3.14 -46.71
C VAL A 166 12.55 4.54 -46.52
N SER A 167 13.66 4.68 -45.78
CA SER A 167 14.23 5.99 -45.41
C SER A 167 14.69 6.85 -46.60
N GLY A 168 14.84 6.26 -47.79
CA GLY A 168 15.17 6.95 -49.05
C GLY A 168 13.95 7.49 -49.82
N LEU A 169 12.73 7.10 -49.45
CA LEU A 169 11.49 7.43 -50.18
C LEU A 169 10.99 8.84 -49.83
N GLY A 170 11.73 9.87 -50.21
CA GLY A 170 11.43 11.27 -49.86
C GLY A 170 10.07 11.80 -50.34
N GLY A 171 9.39 11.11 -51.25
CA GLY A 171 8.03 11.44 -51.72
C GLY A 171 6.89 10.80 -50.91
N LEU A 172 7.17 9.89 -49.97
CA LEU A 172 6.19 9.02 -49.33
C LEU A 172 5.12 9.80 -48.53
N TYR A 173 3.87 9.73 -48.98
CA TYR A 173 2.71 10.36 -48.35
C TYR A 173 1.68 9.35 -47.83
N HIS A 174 1.70 8.10 -48.29
CA HIS A 174 0.85 7.01 -47.80
C HIS A 174 1.65 5.71 -47.70
N LEU A 175 1.56 5.03 -46.55
CA LEU A 175 2.11 3.70 -46.31
C LEU A 175 1.07 2.81 -45.62
N ASP A 176 0.60 1.78 -46.32
CA ASP A 176 -0.15 0.67 -45.72
C ASP A 176 0.69 -0.62 -45.72
N CYS A 177 0.78 -1.21 -44.54
CA CYS A 177 1.45 -2.48 -44.25
C CYS A 177 0.65 -3.31 -43.21
N SER A 178 -0.64 -3.01 -43.05
CA SER A 178 -1.55 -3.70 -42.14
C SER A 178 -1.78 -5.16 -42.52
N HIS A 179 -2.31 -5.97 -41.59
CA HIS A 179 -2.61 -7.39 -41.81
C HIS A 179 -1.42 -8.18 -42.38
N ASN A 180 -0.31 -8.15 -41.65
CA ASN A 180 0.95 -8.84 -41.96
C ASN A 180 1.49 -9.49 -40.66
N SER A 181 2.78 -9.80 -40.58
CA SER A 181 3.45 -10.31 -39.36
C SER A 181 4.70 -9.47 -39.01
N ILE A 182 4.65 -8.17 -39.31
CA ILE A 182 5.79 -7.25 -39.15
C ILE A 182 6.05 -7.02 -37.66
N SER A 183 7.29 -7.31 -37.23
CA SER A 183 7.73 -7.06 -35.84
C SER A 183 8.34 -5.68 -35.62
N LEU A 184 8.76 -4.99 -36.70
CA LEU A 184 9.37 -3.66 -36.66
C LEU A 184 9.18 -2.93 -38.00
N ILE A 185 8.72 -1.68 -37.95
CA ILE A 185 8.80 -0.74 -39.07
C ILE A 185 10.17 -0.02 -39.00
N PRO A 186 10.97 0.02 -40.08
CA PRO A 186 12.25 0.73 -40.10
C PRO A 186 12.05 2.26 -40.13
N ALA A 187 13.15 3.00 -40.00
CA ALA A 187 13.13 4.46 -39.98
C ALA A 187 12.44 5.04 -41.24
N LEU A 188 11.38 5.82 -41.01
CA LEU A 188 10.62 6.49 -42.05
C LEU A 188 11.43 7.68 -42.64
N PRO A 189 11.22 8.05 -43.92
CA PRO A 189 11.97 9.11 -44.59
C PRO A 189 11.67 10.50 -44.00
N PRO A 190 12.60 11.14 -43.27
CA PRO A 190 12.29 12.26 -42.37
C PRO A 190 11.92 13.59 -43.07
N GLY A 191 12.13 13.68 -44.38
CA GLY A 191 11.70 14.82 -45.20
C GLY A 191 10.39 14.60 -45.96
N ALA A 192 9.76 13.43 -45.83
CA ALA A 192 8.56 13.08 -46.56
C ALA A 192 7.29 13.63 -45.87
N LEU A 193 6.28 13.96 -46.68
CA LEU A 193 5.00 14.49 -46.19
C LEU A 193 4.01 13.36 -45.90
N LEU A 194 4.38 12.46 -44.98
CA LEU A 194 3.58 11.28 -44.63
C LEU A 194 2.22 11.71 -44.07
N THR A 195 1.15 11.41 -44.80
CA THR A 195 -0.24 11.72 -44.41
C THR A 195 -0.95 10.53 -43.79
N GLU A 196 -0.62 9.30 -44.19
CA GLU A 196 -1.31 8.09 -43.70
C GLU A 196 -0.28 7.00 -43.41
N LEU A 197 -0.32 6.47 -42.18
CA LEU A 197 0.43 5.31 -41.74
C LEU A 197 -0.54 4.25 -41.20
N LEU A 198 -0.71 3.18 -41.96
CA LEU A 198 -1.60 2.07 -41.65
C LEU A 198 -0.74 0.82 -41.41
N CYS A 199 -0.76 0.32 -40.19
CA CYS A 199 0.12 -0.77 -39.73
C CYS A 199 -0.54 -1.68 -38.67
N GLY A 200 -1.86 -1.54 -38.49
CA GLY A 200 -2.64 -2.41 -37.60
C GLY A 200 -2.61 -3.88 -38.01
N ASN A 201 -2.95 -4.78 -37.08
CA ASN A 201 -2.91 -6.24 -37.29
C ASN A 201 -1.51 -6.73 -37.73
N ASN A 202 -0.54 -6.59 -36.82
CA ASN A 202 0.86 -6.98 -37.01
C ASN A 202 1.44 -7.53 -35.67
N SER A 203 2.76 -7.52 -35.49
CA SER A 203 3.42 -7.92 -34.23
C SER A 203 4.38 -6.84 -33.72
N LEU A 204 4.01 -5.57 -33.91
CA LEU A 204 4.81 -4.41 -33.52
C LEU A 204 4.82 -4.24 -32.00
N ALA A 205 6.03 -4.23 -31.41
CA ALA A 205 6.24 -3.81 -30.02
C ALA A 205 6.40 -2.27 -29.88
N GLN A 206 6.72 -1.59 -30.97
CA GLN A 206 6.95 -0.15 -31.04
C GLN A 206 6.74 0.40 -32.46
N LEU A 207 6.44 1.68 -32.56
CA LEU A 207 6.43 2.45 -33.80
C LEU A 207 7.79 3.15 -34.02
N PRO A 208 8.12 3.57 -35.26
CA PRO A 208 9.25 4.47 -35.51
C PRO A 208 8.92 5.90 -35.04
N ASP A 209 9.93 6.75 -34.83
CA ASP A 209 9.72 8.16 -34.48
C ASP A 209 8.85 8.89 -35.52
N LEU A 210 7.70 9.41 -35.08
CA LEU A 210 6.73 10.09 -35.93
C LEU A 210 6.83 11.61 -35.89
N SER A 211 7.69 12.20 -35.05
CA SER A 211 7.67 13.64 -34.75
C SER A 211 7.96 14.55 -35.95
N ASN A 212 8.68 14.06 -36.96
CA ASN A 212 8.89 14.78 -38.22
C ASN A 212 7.59 15.00 -39.02
N TYR A 213 6.57 14.14 -38.83
CA TYR A 213 5.32 14.15 -39.60
C TYR A 213 4.19 14.95 -38.93
N ALA A 214 4.46 15.64 -37.82
CA ALA A 214 3.45 16.39 -37.06
C ALA A 214 2.67 17.45 -37.90
N SER A 215 3.26 17.94 -38.98
CA SER A 215 2.63 18.89 -39.92
C SER A 215 1.88 18.24 -41.10
N SER A 216 1.96 16.91 -41.26
CA SER A 216 1.39 16.18 -42.42
C SER A 216 0.52 14.98 -42.07
N LEU A 217 0.84 14.23 -41.00
CA LEU A 217 0.16 12.99 -40.62
C LEU A 217 -1.30 13.24 -40.25
N PHE A 218 -2.21 12.65 -41.01
CA PHE A 218 -3.65 12.79 -40.97
C PHE A 218 -4.33 11.55 -40.35
N THR A 219 -3.84 10.35 -40.67
CA THR A 219 -4.29 9.08 -40.09
C THR A 219 -3.09 8.28 -39.57
N LEU A 220 -3.18 7.85 -38.31
CA LEU A 220 -2.36 6.79 -37.73
C LEU A 220 -3.26 5.64 -37.30
N GLN A 221 -3.06 4.47 -37.92
CA GLN A 221 -3.71 3.22 -37.52
C GLN A 221 -2.63 2.18 -37.18
N CYS A 222 -2.61 1.76 -35.92
CA CYS A 222 -1.65 0.81 -35.35
C CYS A 222 -2.34 -0.17 -34.37
N ASP A 223 -3.64 -0.39 -34.54
CA ASP A 223 -4.45 -1.30 -33.74
C ASP A 223 -3.97 -2.76 -33.79
N SER A 224 -4.42 -3.61 -32.87
CA SER A 224 -4.19 -5.06 -32.93
C SER A 224 -2.69 -5.41 -33.03
N ASN A 225 -1.91 -4.96 -32.05
CA ASN A 225 -0.44 -5.06 -32.00
C ASN A 225 0.02 -5.29 -30.53
N SER A 226 1.26 -4.96 -30.17
CA SER A 226 1.78 -5.03 -28.80
C SER A 226 2.57 -3.77 -28.42
N ILE A 227 2.11 -2.61 -28.89
CA ILE A 227 2.73 -1.31 -28.67
C ILE A 227 2.45 -0.84 -27.24
N ALA A 228 3.51 -0.42 -26.53
CA ALA A 228 3.44 0.09 -25.16
C ALA A 228 3.38 1.63 -25.07
N THR A 229 3.92 2.34 -26.06
CA THR A 229 3.92 3.82 -26.14
C THR A 229 3.86 4.32 -27.58
N LEU A 230 3.32 5.53 -27.78
CA LEU A 230 3.28 6.20 -29.10
C LEU A 230 4.40 7.26 -29.20
N PRO A 231 5.39 7.11 -30.11
CA PRO A 231 6.54 8.01 -30.22
C PRO A 231 6.17 9.28 -31.01
N MET A 232 5.43 10.18 -30.35
CA MET A 232 4.82 11.36 -30.96
C MET A 232 5.17 12.63 -30.16
N THR A 233 6.43 13.05 -30.20
CA THR A 233 6.96 14.23 -29.46
C THR A 233 6.81 15.53 -30.26
N GLY A 234 5.58 15.94 -30.56
CA GLY A 234 5.30 17.16 -31.33
C GLY A 234 3.85 17.66 -31.22
N ASN A 235 3.52 18.77 -31.89
CA ASN A 235 2.13 19.22 -32.05
C ASN A 235 1.63 18.77 -33.43
N PHE A 236 0.88 17.67 -33.44
CA PHE A 236 0.39 16.96 -34.62
C PHE A 236 -0.85 17.65 -35.21
N VAL A 237 -0.67 18.90 -35.66
CA VAL A 237 -1.72 19.76 -36.23
C VAL A 237 -2.44 19.17 -37.44
N ALA A 238 -1.85 18.18 -38.12
CA ALA A 238 -2.47 17.50 -39.25
C ALA A 238 -3.38 16.32 -38.86
N LEU A 239 -3.27 15.77 -37.64
CA LEU A 239 -3.90 14.50 -37.30
C LEU A 239 -5.43 14.63 -37.19
N ARG A 240 -6.14 13.60 -37.66
CA ARG A 240 -7.59 13.44 -37.59
C ARG A 240 -7.99 12.10 -37.01
N ASN A 241 -7.27 11.03 -37.36
CA ASN A 241 -7.61 9.68 -36.92
C ASN A 241 -6.42 9.08 -36.16
N LEU A 242 -6.66 8.71 -34.91
CA LEU A 242 -5.75 7.91 -34.10
C LEU A 242 -6.48 6.62 -33.68
N MET A 243 -6.04 5.49 -34.24
CA MET A 243 -6.60 4.16 -33.96
C MET A 243 -5.47 3.26 -33.47
N ALA A 244 -5.48 2.97 -32.17
CA ALA A 244 -4.46 2.22 -31.44
C ALA A 244 -5.09 1.27 -30.41
N ASN A 245 -6.33 0.83 -30.66
CA ASN A 245 -7.01 -0.17 -29.86
C ASN A 245 -6.30 -1.53 -29.90
N ASP A 246 -6.58 -2.40 -28.93
CA ASP A 246 -6.05 -3.77 -28.86
C ASP A 246 -4.51 -3.80 -28.86
N ASN A 247 -3.94 -3.16 -27.85
CA ASN A 247 -2.51 -2.97 -27.64
C ASN A 247 -2.17 -3.06 -26.13
N VAL A 248 -0.99 -2.59 -25.69
CA VAL A 248 -0.58 -2.56 -24.28
C VAL A 248 -0.17 -1.16 -23.81
N LEU A 249 -0.79 -0.12 -24.39
CA LEU A 249 -0.51 1.28 -24.05
C LEU A 249 -0.86 1.56 -22.59
N THR A 250 0.11 2.06 -21.81
CA THR A 250 -0.11 2.53 -20.43
C THR A 250 -0.40 4.03 -20.36
N ASN A 251 0.10 4.81 -21.33
CA ASN A 251 -0.10 6.24 -21.45
C ASN A 251 -0.26 6.65 -22.93
N LEU A 252 -0.88 7.81 -23.16
CA LEU A 252 -0.95 8.47 -24.47
C LEU A 252 -0.12 9.77 -24.48
N PRO A 253 0.35 10.24 -25.65
CA PRO A 253 0.76 11.63 -25.81
C PRO A 253 -0.43 12.55 -25.49
N SER A 254 -0.18 13.63 -24.75
CA SER A 254 -1.21 14.59 -24.31
C SER A 254 -2.11 15.04 -25.47
N ILE A 255 -3.43 14.86 -25.33
CA ILE A 255 -4.38 15.00 -26.45
C ILE A 255 -4.45 16.43 -27.00
N GLY A 256 -3.99 17.44 -26.24
CA GLY A 256 -3.77 18.81 -26.72
C GLY A 256 -2.75 18.95 -27.86
N GLN A 257 -1.92 17.92 -28.08
CA GLN A 257 -1.04 17.79 -29.26
C GLN A 257 -1.82 17.48 -30.55
N PHE A 258 -3.10 17.14 -30.47
CA PHE A 258 -3.95 16.80 -31.62
C PHE A 258 -5.13 17.79 -31.77
N PRO A 259 -4.87 19.10 -31.95
CA PRO A 259 -5.89 20.16 -31.84
C PRO A 259 -7.01 20.10 -32.88
N LEU A 260 -6.90 19.23 -33.88
CA LEU A 260 -7.89 19.00 -34.94
C LEU A 260 -8.34 17.53 -35.02
N LEU A 261 -8.05 16.68 -34.01
CA LEU A 261 -8.48 15.27 -33.96
C LEU A 261 -9.97 15.14 -34.25
N GLN A 262 -10.37 14.06 -34.95
CA GLN A 262 -11.75 13.70 -35.26
C GLN A 262 -12.13 12.31 -34.71
N ARG A 263 -11.18 11.38 -34.64
CA ARG A 263 -11.37 10.02 -34.10
C ARG A 263 -10.21 9.63 -33.18
N LEU A 264 -10.54 9.23 -31.96
CA LEU A 264 -9.67 8.54 -31.00
C LEU A 264 -10.27 7.16 -30.68
N ASP A 265 -9.57 6.09 -31.02
CA ASP A 265 -9.97 4.71 -30.74
C ASP A 265 -8.80 3.98 -30.05
N VAL A 266 -8.86 3.86 -28.72
CA VAL A 266 -7.79 3.33 -27.86
C VAL A 266 -8.29 2.25 -26.89
N ARG A 267 -9.39 1.59 -27.27
CA ARG A 267 -10.01 0.49 -26.51
C ARG A 267 -9.03 -0.66 -26.26
N ASN A 268 -9.27 -1.49 -25.24
CA ASN A 268 -8.48 -2.68 -24.94
C ASN A 268 -6.97 -2.36 -24.81
N ASN A 269 -6.65 -1.54 -23.82
CA ASN A 269 -5.30 -1.09 -23.47
C ASN A 269 -5.13 -1.10 -21.94
N ARG A 270 -4.18 -0.34 -21.38
CA ARG A 270 -3.89 -0.24 -19.93
C ARG A 270 -3.80 1.21 -19.46
N LEU A 271 -4.61 2.09 -20.06
CA LEU A 271 -4.59 3.51 -19.78
C LEU A 271 -5.25 3.79 -18.42
N ALA A 272 -4.50 4.37 -17.48
CA ALA A 272 -5.02 4.82 -16.18
C ALA A 272 -5.59 6.25 -16.21
N GLN A 273 -5.19 7.07 -17.19
CA GLN A 273 -5.62 8.45 -17.39
C GLN A 273 -5.60 8.86 -18.88
N ILE A 274 -6.34 9.92 -19.23
CA ILE A 274 -6.32 10.56 -20.57
C ILE A 274 -6.08 12.07 -20.43
N ASP A 275 -4.86 12.51 -20.71
CA ASP A 275 -4.47 13.91 -20.59
C ASP A 275 -5.09 14.83 -21.66
N ASN A 276 -5.65 15.96 -21.23
CA ASN A 276 -6.06 17.07 -22.09
C ASN A 276 -7.06 16.71 -23.21
N LEU A 277 -7.87 15.66 -23.02
CA LEU A 277 -8.94 15.25 -23.96
C LEU A 277 -9.88 16.40 -24.31
N ASN A 278 -10.14 17.29 -23.34
CA ASN A 278 -10.94 18.50 -23.46
C ASN A 278 -10.41 19.54 -24.47
N GLN A 279 -9.17 19.38 -24.99
CA GLN A 279 -8.58 20.26 -26.00
C GLN A 279 -8.82 19.79 -27.44
N ALA A 280 -9.29 18.54 -27.67
CA ALA A 280 -9.57 18.01 -29.01
C ALA A 280 -10.93 18.49 -29.56
N LEU A 281 -11.12 19.81 -29.69
CA LEU A 281 -12.42 20.47 -29.95
C LEU A 281 -13.16 20.03 -31.25
N GLN A 282 -12.49 19.29 -32.14
CA GLN A 282 -13.07 18.75 -33.38
C GLN A 282 -13.37 17.24 -33.32
N VAL A 283 -13.16 16.59 -32.17
CA VAL A 283 -13.33 15.15 -32.02
C VAL A 283 -14.80 14.77 -32.09
N GLN A 284 -15.08 13.74 -32.89
CA GLN A 284 -16.41 13.20 -33.18
C GLN A 284 -16.57 11.82 -32.54
N VAL A 285 -15.51 11.00 -32.56
CA VAL A 285 -15.51 9.66 -31.98
C VAL A 285 -14.39 9.56 -30.93
N VAL A 286 -14.76 9.22 -29.70
CA VAL A 286 -13.84 8.89 -28.60
C VAL A 286 -14.22 7.50 -28.09
N ARG A 287 -13.26 6.57 -28.07
CA ARG A 287 -13.47 5.20 -27.53
C ARG A 287 -12.31 4.77 -26.64
N LEU A 288 -12.66 4.46 -25.40
CA LEU A 288 -11.76 4.25 -24.26
C LEU A 288 -12.03 2.92 -23.53
N ASP A 289 -12.96 2.10 -24.05
CA ASP A 289 -13.46 0.87 -23.43
C ASP A 289 -12.36 -0.14 -23.11
N GLY A 290 -12.46 -0.91 -22.03
CA GLY A 290 -11.45 -1.92 -21.68
C GLY A 290 -10.09 -1.30 -21.34
N ASN A 291 -10.09 -0.39 -20.36
CA ASN A 291 -8.90 0.28 -19.82
C ASN A 291 -8.99 0.34 -18.28
N THR A 292 -8.11 1.08 -17.61
CA THR A 292 -8.06 1.21 -16.14
C THR A 292 -8.37 2.64 -15.67
N LEU A 293 -9.17 3.38 -16.44
CA LEU A 293 -9.49 4.79 -16.21
C LEU A 293 -10.42 4.94 -15.00
N ARG A 294 -9.98 5.65 -13.94
CA ARG A 294 -10.83 5.91 -12.74
C ARG A 294 -11.64 7.20 -12.79
N ARG A 295 -11.28 8.10 -13.71
CA ARG A 295 -11.89 9.43 -13.93
C ARG A 295 -11.55 9.94 -15.33
N LEU A 296 -12.19 11.02 -15.76
CA LEU A 296 -11.90 11.71 -17.02
C LEU A 296 -11.92 13.24 -16.86
N PRO A 297 -11.11 13.99 -17.64
CA PRO A 297 -11.24 15.43 -17.71
C PRO A 297 -12.60 15.83 -18.34
N ALA A 298 -13.13 16.99 -17.95
CA ALA A 298 -14.44 17.47 -18.41
C ALA A 298 -14.50 17.65 -19.95
N ILE A 299 -15.35 16.87 -20.62
CA ILE A 299 -15.51 16.84 -22.08
C ILE A 299 -16.51 17.88 -22.64
N GLN A 300 -17.05 18.76 -21.79
CA GLN A 300 -17.97 19.83 -22.16
C GLN A 300 -17.54 20.71 -23.37
N PRO A 301 -16.25 20.99 -23.62
CA PRO A 301 -15.82 21.75 -24.80
C PRO A 301 -15.99 21.01 -26.13
N LEU A 302 -16.18 19.69 -26.12
CA LEU A 302 -16.16 18.80 -27.29
C LEU A 302 -17.49 18.86 -28.07
N THR A 303 -17.83 20.06 -28.53
CA THR A 303 -19.08 20.38 -29.26
C THR A 303 -19.21 19.74 -30.64
N SER A 304 -18.22 18.93 -31.06
CA SER A 304 -18.26 18.10 -32.29
C SER A 304 -18.51 16.61 -32.00
N LEU A 305 -18.61 16.21 -30.72
CA LEU A 305 -18.66 14.82 -30.27
C LEU A 305 -19.98 14.15 -30.62
N ASP A 306 -19.90 12.88 -31.04
CA ASP A 306 -20.99 12.11 -31.62
C ASP A 306 -21.02 10.67 -31.07
N THR A 307 -19.87 10.03 -30.94
CA THR A 307 -19.71 8.76 -30.21
C THR A 307 -18.73 8.94 -29.04
N PHE A 308 -19.16 8.57 -27.84
CA PHE A 308 -18.31 8.46 -26.66
C PHE A 308 -18.51 7.09 -26.00
N THR A 309 -17.47 6.26 -25.96
CA THR A 309 -17.52 4.97 -25.25
C THR A 309 -16.36 4.86 -24.26
N CYS A 310 -16.64 4.46 -23.03
CA CYS A 310 -15.68 4.25 -21.95
C CYS A 310 -16.10 3.10 -21.02
N SER A 311 -16.69 2.02 -21.56
CA SER A 311 -17.16 0.87 -20.78
C SER A 311 -16.00 -0.03 -20.29
N ASN A 312 -16.27 -0.91 -19.33
CA ASN A 312 -15.27 -1.81 -18.71
C ASN A 312 -14.00 -1.05 -18.26
N ASN A 313 -14.19 -0.21 -17.26
CA ASN A 313 -13.20 0.74 -16.73
C ASN A 313 -13.44 0.96 -15.22
N GLY A 314 -12.69 1.88 -14.61
CA GLY A 314 -12.75 2.19 -13.18
C GLY A 314 -13.56 3.44 -12.80
N LEU A 315 -14.37 4.03 -13.69
CA LEU A 315 -14.96 5.35 -13.48
C LEU A 315 -15.88 5.38 -12.26
N GLN A 316 -15.61 6.30 -11.32
CA GLN A 316 -16.46 6.58 -10.14
C GLN A 316 -17.28 7.86 -10.28
N SER A 317 -17.10 8.61 -11.37
CA SER A 317 -17.99 9.72 -11.75
C SER A 317 -17.94 10.00 -13.25
N LEU A 318 -18.99 10.61 -13.77
CA LEU A 318 -19.06 11.02 -15.17
C LEU A 318 -18.43 12.41 -15.43
N PRO A 319 -17.67 12.59 -16.52
CA PRO A 319 -17.20 13.90 -16.93
C PRO A 319 -18.38 14.76 -17.43
N ASN A 320 -18.33 16.07 -17.21
CA ASN A 320 -19.33 17.00 -17.77
C ASN A 320 -19.42 16.86 -19.30
N PHE A 321 -20.59 16.48 -19.83
CA PHE A 321 -20.82 16.29 -21.26
C PHE A 321 -21.05 17.62 -22.01
N PRO A 322 -20.77 17.68 -23.33
CA PRO A 322 -21.16 18.81 -24.18
C PRO A 322 -22.70 18.87 -24.31
N ALA A 323 -23.26 20.09 -24.35
CA ALA A 323 -24.71 20.32 -24.45
C ALA A 323 -25.26 20.11 -25.88
N ILE A 324 -25.08 18.91 -26.41
CA ILE A 324 -25.47 18.43 -27.74
C ILE A 324 -26.14 17.05 -27.61
N THR A 325 -26.69 16.51 -28.70
CA THR A 325 -27.13 15.10 -28.74
C THR A 325 -26.09 14.28 -29.49
N LEU A 326 -25.63 13.20 -28.85
CA LEU A 326 -24.68 12.22 -29.40
C LEU A 326 -25.45 11.06 -30.05
N ASP A 327 -24.89 10.37 -31.04
CA ASP A 327 -25.49 9.12 -31.53
C ASP A 327 -25.29 7.97 -30.52
N LEU A 328 -24.11 7.87 -29.88
CA LEU A 328 -23.81 6.83 -28.90
C LEU A 328 -23.05 7.35 -27.68
N VAL A 329 -23.55 7.02 -26.49
CA VAL A 329 -22.81 7.02 -25.22
C VAL A 329 -22.80 5.61 -24.63
N ASP A 330 -21.63 5.06 -24.29
CA ASP A 330 -21.50 3.83 -23.50
C ASP A 330 -20.55 4.04 -22.31
N VAL A 331 -21.05 3.75 -21.11
CA VAL A 331 -20.34 3.85 -19.82
C VAL A 331 -20.65 2.66 -18.91
N SER A 332 -21.13 1.55 -19.47
CA SER A 332 -21.36 0.28 -18.76
C SER A 332 -20.09 -0.30 -18.13
N GLU A 333 -20.21 -1.23 -17.19
CA GLU A 333 -19.07 -1.92 -16.54
C GLU A 333 -18.04 -0.94 -15.90
N ASN A 334 -18.53 0.15 -15.30
CA ASN A 334 -17.78 1.09 -14.45
C ASN A 334 -18.29 1.02 -13.01
N PHE A 335 -17.98 2.00 -12.15
CA PHE A 335 -18.46 2.07 -10.75
C PHE A 335 -19.42 3.27 -10.55
N LEU A 336 -20.21 3.59 -11.57
CA LEU A 336 -21.10 4.76 -11.60
C LEU A 336 -22.43 4.49 -10.88
N THR A 337 -23.04 5.56 -10.35
CA THR A 337 -24.31 5.50 -9.61
C THR A 337 -25.44 6.23 -10.34
N PHE A 338 -26.67 6.15 -9.84
CA PHE A 338 -27.79 6.91 -10.41
C PHE A 338 -27.58 8.43 -10.36
N GLU A 339 -26.84 8.95 -9.37
CA GLU A 339 -26.59 10.38 -9.22
C GLU A 339 -25.74 10.95 -10.37
N ASP A 340 -24.74 10.20 -10.83
CA ASP A 340 -23.94 10.54 -12.02
C ASP A 340 -24.82 10.75 -13.25
N PHE A 341 -25.80 9.88 -13.45
CA PHE A 341 -26.70 9.95 -14.60
C PHE A 341 -27.80 11.02 -14.42
N ILE A 342 -28.32 11.22 -13.20
CA ILE A 342 -29.33 12.24 -12.89
C ILE A 342 -28.74 13.66 -13.07
N GLY A 343 -27.46 13.87 -12.75
CA GLY A 343 -26.78 15.16 -12.86
C GLY A 343 -26.19 15.49 -14.24
N ALA A 344 -25.65 14.50 -14.98
CA ALA A 344 -24.78 14.75 -16.13
C ALA A 344 -25.46 15.35 -17.38
N ASN A 345 -26.80 15.45 -17.43
CA ASN A 345 -27.56 16.04 -18.55
C ASN A 345 -27.18 15.45 -19.94
N ILE A 346 -27.00 14.12 -19.98
CA ILE A 346 -26.63 13.39 -21.21
C ILE A 346 -27.82 13.36 -22.16
N SER A 347 -27.59 13.75 -23.42
CA SER A 347 -28.51 13.52 -24.53
C SER A 347 -27.83 12.61 -25.54
N ALA A 348 -28.36 11.40 -25.73
CA ALA A 348 -27.85 10.47 -26.72
C ALA A 348 -28.99 9.67 -27.38
N THR A 349 -28.78 9.28 -28.64
CA THR A 349 -29.71 8.45 -29.42
C THR A 349 -29.67 7.00 -28.94
N GLN A 350 -28.49 6.51 -28.58
CA GLN A 350 -28.26 5.28 -27.82
C GLN A 350 -27.43 5.63 -26.57
N PHE A 351 -27.95 5.29 -25.39
CA PHE A 351 -27.22 5.40 -24.12
C PHE A 351 -27.14 4.03 -23.46
N VAL A 352 -25.92 3.55 -23.21
CA VAL A 352 -25.62 2.28 -22.55
C VAL A 352 -24.94 2.59 -21.23
N TYR A 353 -25.59 2.22 -20.13
CA TYR A 353 -25.23 2.61 -18.77
C TYR A 353 -25.34 1.45 -17.76
N ALA A 354 -25.62 0.25 -18.24
CA ALA A 354 -25.81 -0.98 -17.46
C ALA A 354 -25.11 -2.17 -18.14
N PRO A 355 -24.56 -3.14 -17.39
CA PRO A 355 -24.47 -3.17 -15.93
C PRO A 355 -23.48 -2.11 -15.38
N GLN A 356 -23.40 -1.99 -14.05
CA GLN A 356 -22.30 -1.32 -13.35
C GLN A 356 -21.69 -2.31 -12.35
N ASN A 357 -20.40 -2.17 -12.10
CA ASN A 357 -19.64 -2.95 -11.12
C ASN A 357 -19.83 -2.39 -9.71
N CYS A 358 -19.84 -3.29 -8.74
CA CYS A 358 -19.75 -2.95 -7.32
C CYS A 358 -18.29 -2.91 -6.87
N MET A 359 -17.94 -1.95 -6.02
CA MET A 359 -16.67 -2.04 -5.27
C MET A 359 -16.70 -3.30 -4.37
N PRO A 360 -15.53 -3.89 -4.03
CA PRO A 360 -15.46 -5.03 -3.13
C PRO A 360 -16.22 -4.80 -1.83
N GLY A 361 -16.91 -5.84 -1.34
CA GLY A 361 -17.82 -5.72 -0.20
C GLY A 361 -17.13 -5.22 1.06
N ARG A 362 -17.71 -4.20 1.69
CA ARG A 362 -17.27 -3.67 2.98
C ARG A 362 -17.73 -4.59 4.10
N GLU A 363 -16.85 -4.86 5.06
CA GLU A 363 -17.26 -5.44 6.34
C GLU A 363 -17.87 -4.34 7.23
N MET A 364 -19.06 -4.61 7.76
CA MET A 364 -19.73 -3.76 8.74
C MET A 364 -19.83 -4.48 10.07
N PHE A 365 -19.74 -3.73 11.17
CA PHE A 365 -19.73 -4.28 12.51
C PHE A 365 -20.87 -3.68 13.35
N ALA A 366 -21.62 -4.51 14.08
CA ALA A 366 -22.75 -4.12 14.94
C ALA A 366 -22.71 -4.75 16.34
N LYS A 367 -22.91 -4.00 17.44
CA LYS A 367 -22.97 -4.60 18.79
C LYS A 367 -24.31 -5.33 18.97
N LEU A 368 -24.27 -6.55 19.50
CA LEU A 368 -25.47 -7.35 19.75
C LEU A 368 -26.39 -6.66 20.76
N GLY A 369 -27.68 -6.54 20.42
CA GLY A 369 -28.68 -5.85 21.22
C GLY A 369 -28.71 -4.32 21.07
N GLU A 370 -27.73 -3.72 20.38
CA GLU A 370 -27.76 -2.31 19.98
C GLU A 370 -28.34 -2.15 18.57
N SER A 371 -28.76 -0.93 18.23
CA SER A 371 -29.23 -0.61 16.89
C SER A 371 -28.05 -0.40 15.94
N ALA A 372 -28.03 -1.14 14.84
CA ALA A 372 -27.10 -0.88 13.74
C ALA A 372 -27.84 -0.35 12.53
N THR A 373 -27.21 0.56 11.79
CA THR A 373 -27.69 0.99 10.48
C THR A 373 -26.67 0.56 9.43
N LEU A 374 -27.05 -0.40 8.60
CA LEU A 374 -26.33 -0.72 7.38
C LEU A 374 -26.51 0.46 6.43
N THR A 375 -25.43 1.21 6.21
CA THR A 375 -25.41 2.42 5.40
C THR A 375 -24.84 2.12 4.01
N LYS A 376 -25.23 2.93 3.02
CA LYS A 376 -24.72 2.83 1.64
C LYS A 376 -23.19 2.77 1.57
N LEU A 377 -22.69 1.92 0.65
CA LEU A 377 -21.25 1.63 0.47
C LEU A 377 -20.41 2.78 -0.10
N TYR A 378 -21.04 3.88 -0.50
CA TYR A 378 -20.38 5.04 -1.11
C TYR A 378 -21.15 6.33 -0.75
N PRO A 379 -20.51 7.52 -0.68
CA PRO A 379 -21.21 8.76 -0.33
C PRO A 379 -22.28 9.17 -1.34
N VAL A 380 -22.04 8.92 -2.63
CA VAL A 380 -22.77 9.48 -3.77
C VAL A 380 -23.93 8.57 -4.17
N ALA A 381 -25.04 8.76 -3.48
CA ALA A 381 -26.35 8.26 -3.85
C ALA A 381 -27.39 9.14 -3.14
N VAL A 382 -28.01 10.06 -3.88
CA VAL A 382 -29.09 10.91 -3.36
C VAL A 382 -30.29 10.08 -2.90
N GLU A 383 -30.92 10.51 -1.82
CA GLU A 383 -32.33 10.20 -1.53
C GLU A 383 -33.27 10.92 -2.51
N ASP A 384 -33.08 10.71 -3.82
CA ASP A 384 -34.06 11.18 -4.80
C ASP A 384 -35.35 10.37 -4.63
N ALA A 385 -36.51 11.04 -4.73
CA ALA A 385 -37.80 10.44 -4.43
C ALA A 385 -38.30 9.40 -5.47
N GLN A 386 -37.47 9.03 -6.45
CA GLN A 386 -37.76 8.04 -7.49
C GLN A 386 -36.85 6.80 -7.44
N THR A 387 -35.64 6.88 -6.87
CA THR A 387 -34.82 5.68 -6.64
C THR A 387 -35.50 4.75 -5.64
N GLN A 388 -35.65 3.49 -6.02
CA GLN A 388 -36.26 2.43 -5.23
C GLN A 388 -35.20 1.45 -4.77
N PHE A 389 -35.13 1.27 -3.46
CA PHE A 389 -34.20 0.36 -2.80
C PHE A 389 -34.94 -0.92 -2.36
N GLN A 390 -34.22 -2.04 -2.30
CA GLN A 390 -34.66 -3.27 -1.65
C GLN A 390 -33.43 -3.98 -1.08
N TRP A 391 -33.40 -4.16 0.24
CA TRP A 391 -32.36 -4.95 0.88
C TRP A 391 -32.65 -6.45 0.80
N PHE A 392 -31.60 -7.25 0.66
CA PHE A 392 -31.61 -8.71 0.74
C PHE A 392 -30.68 -9.16 1.86
N PHE A 393 -30.98 -10.30 2.48
CA PHE A 393 -30.13 -11.01 3.43
C PHE A 393 -29.99 -12.46 2.96
N GLU A 394 -28.76 -12.94 2.79
CA GLU A 394 -28.45 -14.26 2.24
C GLU A 394 -29.23 -14.56 0.93
N GLY A 395 -29.31 -13.54 0.06
CA GLY A 395 -30.02 -13.59 -1.22
C GLY A 395 -31.56 -13.49 -1.15
N ALA A 396 -32.16 -13.43 0.04
CA ALA A 396 -33.62 -13.32 0.23
C ALA A 396 -34.07 -11.88 0.53
N PRO A 397 -35.12 -11.34 -0.12
CA PRO A 397 -35.54 -9.94 0.08
C PRO A 397 -36.14 -9.71 1.46
N ILE A 398 -35.65 -8.69 2.16
CA ILE A 398 -36.09 -8.30 3.49
C ILE A 398 -37.37 -7.47 3.37
N ALA A 399 -38.49 -8.02 3.83
CA ALA A 399 -39.82 -7.47 3.57
C ALA A 399 -40.01 -6.06 4.17
N GLY A 400 -40.11 -5.05 3.30
CA GLY A 400 -40.30 -3.65 3.70
C GLY A 400 -39.00 -2.86 3.94
N ALA A 401 -37.83 -3.48 3.80
CA ALA A 401 -36.54 -2.79 3.84
C ALA A 401 -36.26 -2.09 2.49
N THR A 402 -37.02 -1.03 2.21
CA THR A 402 -36.95 -0.25 0.95
C THR A 402 -36.38 1.16 1.16
N SER A 403 -35.53 1.31 2.16
CA SER A 403 -34.76 2.51 2.49
C SER A 403 -33.32 2.34 1.97
N VAL A 404 -32.64 3.44 1.65
CA VAL A 404 -31.20 3.41 1.28
C VAL A 404 -30.35 2.83 2.41
N ASP A 405 -30.74 3.13 3.65
CA ASP A 405 -30.14 2.60 4.87
C ASP A 405 -31.07 1.57 5.52
N LEU A 406 -30.53 0.45 6.01
CA LEU A 406 -31.26 -0.57 6.77
C LEU A 406 -30.89 -0.50 8.25
N SER A 407 -31.79 0.08 9.05
CA SER A 407 -31.69 0.06 10.51
C SER A 407 -32.24 -1.23 11.11
N ILE A 408 -31.36 -2.04 11.69
CA ILE A 408 -31.67 -3.21 12.51
C ILE A 408 -31.75 -2.71 13.96
N ALA A 409 -32.93 -2.77 14.57
CA ALA A 409 -33.21 -2.01 15.80
C ALA A 409 -32.53 -2.54 17.08
N ALA A 410 -32.18 -3.83 17.09
CA ALA A 410 -31.41 -4.49 18.15
C ALA A 410 -30.82 -5.77 17.53
N VAL A 411 -29.56 -5.73 17.07
CA VAL A 411 -28.95 -6.79 16.26
C VAL A 411 -28.84 -8.10 17.05
N ASP A 412 -29.32 -9.21 16.50
CA ASP A 412 -29.13 -10.55 17.07
C ASP A 412 -28.24 -11.46 16.19
N ALA A 413 -27.92 -12.67 16.66
CA ALA A 413 -27.00 -13.57 15.97
C ALA A 413 -27.54 -14.13 14.63
N GLY A 414 -28.84 -13.99 14.37
CA GLY A 414 -29.49 -14.28 13.08
C GLY A 414 -29.45 -13.12 12.09
N ASP A 415 -29.09 -11.91 12.53
CA ASP A 415 -28.87 -10.73 11.67
C ASP A 415 -27.43 -10.69 11.10
N LEU A 416 -26.62 -11.74 11.28
CA LEU A 416 -25.21 -11.79 10.86
C LEU A 416 -25.05 -12.57 9.55
N GLY A 417 -24.33 -12.00 8.59
CA GLY A 417 -24.13 -12.59 7.26
C GLY A 417 -24.12 -11.57 6.13
N THR A 418 -24.40 -12.03 4.92
CA THR A 418 -24.35 -11.24 3.69
C THR A 418 -25.62 -10.43 3.51
N TYR A 419 -25.50 -9.11 3.48
CA TYR A 419 -26.56 -8.20 3.05
C TYR A 419 -26.26 -7.68 1.65
N GLU A 420 -27.27 -7.55 0.82
CA GLU A 420 -27.15 -6.90 -0.49
C GLU A 420 -28.14 -5.74 -0.57
N LEU A 421 -27.66 -4.55 -0.96
CA LEU A 421 -28.52 -3.43 -1.31
C LEU A 421 -28.76 -3.44 -2.81
N GLU A 422 -29.99 -3.72 -3.23
CA GLU A 422 -30.45 -3.53 -4.60
C GLU A 422 -31.08 -2.13 -4.74
N ALA A 423 -30.71 -1.41 -5.79
CA ALA A 423 -31.22 -0.08 -6.12
C ALA A 423 -31.60 -0.03 -7.61
N THR A 424 -32.76 0.57 -7.90
CA THR A 424 -33.31 0.76 -9.24
C THR A 424 -33.90 2.16 -9.37
N HIS A 425 -33.89 2.75 -10.57
CA HIS A 425 -34.43 4.10 -10.79
C HIS A 425 -35.27 4.14 -12.08
N PRO A 426 -36.49 4.72 -12.08
CA PRO A 426 -37.42 4.60 -13.20
C PRO A 426 -36.99 5.29 -14.49
N SER A 427 -36.09 6.28 -14.44
CA SER A 427 -35.46 6.86 -15.65
C SER A 427 -34.29 6.06 -16.19
N TYR A 428 -33.80 5.06 -15.43
CA TYR A 428 -32.66 4.20 -15.76
C TYR A 428 -33.04 2.71 -15.59
N PRO A 429 -34.11 2.25 -16.24
CA PRO A 429 -34.75 0.95 -15.96
C PRO A 429 -33.90 -0.27 -16.31
N ASP A 430 -32.86 -0.11 -17.14
CA ASP A 430 -31.95 -1.20 -17.51
C ASP A 430 -30.83 -1.40 -16.46
N LEU A 431 -30.64 -0.44 -15.54
CA LEU A 431 -29.67 -0.53 -14.45
C LEU A 431 -30.35 -0.98 -13.15
N THR A 432 -30.07 -2.23 -12.77
CA THR A 432 -30.21 -2.71 -11.39
C THR A 432 -28.82 -2.72 -10.77
N TRP A 433 -28.57 -1.83 -9.80
CA TRP A 433 -27.33 -1.79 -9.03
C TRP A 433 -27.52 -2.67 -7.79
N ARG A 434 -26.65 -3.66 -7.56
CA ARG A 434 -26.84 -4.64 -6.46
C ARG A 434 -25.49 -5.01 -5.85
N CYS A 435 -25.18 -4.46 -4.67
CA CYS A 435 -23.88 -4.62 -4.04
C CYS A 435 -23.97 -5.26 -2.65
N SER A 436 -23.03 -6.16 -2.37
CA SER A 436 -22.94 -6.96 -1.14
C SER A 436 -22.07 -6.31 -0.06
N MET A 437 -22.45 -6.49 1.20
CA MET A 437 -21.67 -6.21 2.41
C MET A 437 -21.85 -7.35 3.42
N GLU A 438 -20.89 -7.53 4.33
CA GLU A 438 -20.98 -8.56 5.37
C GLU A 438 -21.19 -7.91 6.73
N LEU A 439 -22.30 -8.22 7.43
CA LEU A 439 -22.55 -7.73 8.78
C LEU A 439 -22.01 -8.72 9.82
N LYS A 440 -21.05 -8.24 10.60
CA LYS A 440 -20.37 -8.92 11.70
C LYS A 440 -20.70 -8.22 13.02
N VAL A 441 -20.32 -8.84 14.13
CA VAL A 441 -20.51 -8.23 15.46
C VAL A 441 -19.37 -7.26 15.74
N VAL A 442 -19.63 -5.99 16.11
CA VAL A 442 -18.58 -5.20 16.78
C VAL A 442 -18.31 -5.90 18.12
N PRO A 443 -17.05 -6.16 18.48
CA PRO A 443 -16.69 -6.29 19.89
C PRO A 443 -17.30 -5.13 20.72
N ALA A 444 -17.49 -5.27 22.03
CA ALA A 444 -18.35 -4.37 22.80
C ALA A 444 -17.76 -2.96 23.10
N ASP A 445 -16.60 -2.61 22.51
CA ASP A 445 -15.55 -1.92 23.28
C ASP A 445 -14.92 -0.60 22.75
N VAL A 446 -15.22 -0.13 21.54
CA VAL A 446 -14.70 1.14 20.97
C VAL A 446 -15.60 2.29 21.40
N ASN A 447 -14.99 3.43 21.76
CA ASN A 447 -15.67 4.73 21.76
C ASN A 447 -14.98 5.66 20.73
N GLU A 448 -15.30 6.95 20.76
CA GLU A 448 -15.03 7.89 19.68
C GLU A 448 -13.53 8.16 19.43
N PHE A 449 -13.08 7.94 18.20
CA PHE A 449 -12.00 8.74 17.61
C PHE A 449 -12.22 8.91 16.11
N ASP A 450 -11.91 10.11 15.60
CA ASP A 450 -11.92 10.46 14.18
C ASP A 450 -10.47 10.83 13.79
N PRO A 451 -9.76 9.99 13.03
CA PRO A 451 -8.32 10.15 12.82
C PRO A 451 -8.06 11.35 11.91
N THR A 452 -7.26 12.32 12.39
CA THR A 452 -6.82 13.48 11.59
C THR A 452 -5.62 13.17 10.69
N SER A 453 -5.18 11.92 10.63
CA SER A 453 -4.05 11.48 9.79
C SER A 453 -4.13 9.99 9.45
N ILE A 454 -3.41 9.58 8.40
CA ILE A 454 -3.31 8.19 7.91
C ILE A 454 -1.82 7.84 7.73
N ILE A 455 -1.38 6.72 8.30
CA ILE A 455 -0.09 6.10 7.97
C ILE A 455 -0.30 5.13 6.80
N VAL A 456 0.55 5.24 5.79
CA VAL A 456 0.61 4.31 4.65
C VAL A 456 1.96 3.62 4.68
N ARG A 457 1.96 2.28 4.70
CA ARG A 457 3.16 1.49 4.46
C ARG A 457 3.29 1.23 2.96
N ILE A 458 4.49 1.45 2.44
CA ILE A 458 4.89 0.99 1.11
C ILE A 458 5.75 -0.27 1.29
N ASP A 459 5.43 -1.32 0.54
CA ASP A 459 6.13 -2.62 0.60
C ASP A 459 7.62 -2.51 0.26
N ASP A 460 8.43 -3.34 0.93
CA ASP A 460 9.87 -3.53 0.74
C ASP A 460 10.23 -4.03 -0.69
N ASP A 461 9.24 -4.35 -1.55
CA ASP A 461 9.41 -4.70 -2.96
C ASP A 461 8.55 -3.87 -3.94
N ALA A 462 8.07 -2.71 -3.48
CA ALA A 462 7.30 -1.77 -4.29
C ALA A 462 8.17 -0.99 -5.30
N THR A 463 7.81 -1.07 -6.58
CA THR A 463 8.37 -0.22 -7.65
C THR A 463 7.95 1.24 -7.47
N PRO A 464 8.78 2.24 -7.80
CA PRO A 464 8.45 3.62 -7.46
C PRO A 464 7.26 4.29 -8.19
N GLU A 465 6.61 3.69 -9.20
CA GLU A 465 5.28 4.14 -9.68
C GLU A 465 4.16 3.75 -8.72
N GLN A 466 4.35 2.71 -7.90
CA GLN A 466 3.42 2.48 -6.79
C GLN A 466 3.62 3.56 -5.75
N VAL A 467 4.88 3.92 -5.47
CA VAL A 467 5.19 5.07 -4.63
C VAL A 467 4.47 6.28 -5.23
N GLU A 468 4.66 6.62 -6.50
CA GLU A 468 3.99 7.77 -7.13
C GLU A 468 2.47 7.63 -7.26
N GLU A 469 1.89 6.44 -7.51
CA GLU A 469 0.43 6.20 -7.55
C GLU A 469 -0.20 6.35 -6.16
N ILE A 470 0.50 5.89 -5.12
CA ILE A 470 0.11 6.05 -3.71
C ILE A 470 0.26 7.52 -3.30
N LEU A 471 1.42 8.14 -3.54
CA LEU A 471 1.64 9.57 -3.29
C LEU A 471 0.55 10.39 -3.97
N HIS A 472 0.26 10.13 -5.26
CA HIS A 472 -0.77 10.82 -6.03
C HIS A 472 -2.18 10.52 -5.51
N TYR A 473 -2.49 9.29 -5.12
CA TYR A 473 -3.79 8.94 -4.55
C TYR A 473 -4.08 9.70 -3.25
N TYR A 474 -3.14 9.70 -2.31
CA TYR A 474 -3.32 10.43 -1.05
C TYR A 474 -3.21 11.95 -1.25
N GLU A 475 -2.18 12.46 -1.94
CA GLU A 475 -1.91 13.92 -2.09
C GLU A 475 -2.84 14.63 -3.08
N VAL A 476 -3.36 13.95 -4.11
CA VAL A 476 -4.08 14.59 -5.24
C VAL A 476 -5.52 14.09 -5.40
N GLU A 477 -5.82 12.81 -5.16
CA GLU A 477 -7.21 12.31 -5.24
C GLU A 477 -7.99 12.56 -3.96
N LEU A 478 -7.35 12.32 -2.81
CA LEU A 478 -7.93 12.56 -1.49
C LEU A 478 -7.58 13.95 -0.92
N GLY A 479 -6.66 14.69 -1.55
CA GLY A 479 -6.26 16.05 -1.16
C GLY A 479 -5.44 16.13 0.13
N LEU A 480 -4.87 15.01 0.58
CA LEU A 480 -4.28 14.84 1.91
C LEU A 480 -2.81 15.30 1.88
N PRO A 481 -2.42 16.38 2.58
CA PRO A 481 -1.03 16.79 2.62
C PRO A 481 -0.17 15.70 3.27
N ARG A 482 0.92 15.30 2.61
CA ARG A 482 1.94 14.46 3.25
C ARG A 482 2.63 15.25 4.35
N LEU A 483 2.58 14.72 5.56
CA LEU A 483 3.12 15.33 6.77
C LEU A 483 4.55 14.89 7.02
N ASP A 484 4.84 13.58 6.89
CA ASP A 484 6.12 13.00 7.29
C ASP A 484 6.48 11.71 6.51
N THR A 485 7.75 11.31 6.55
CA THR A 485 8.31 10.15 5.83
C THR A 485 9.49 9.52 6.57
N CYS A 486 9.57 8.19 6.59
CA CYS A 486 10.57 7.44 7.35
C CYS A 486 11.27 6.40 6.46
N GLU A 487 12.60 6.53 6.30
CA GLU A 487 13.45 5.75 5.37
C GLU A 487 14.48 4.89 6.14
N CYS A 488 14.11 3.66 6.51
CA CYS A 488 15.04 2.66 7.07
C CYS A 488 15.50 1.73 5.93
N ASP A 489 16.74 1.85 5.46
CA ASP A 489 17.12 1.33 4.13
C ASP A 489 18.32 0.37 4.08
N ARG A 490 18.18 -0.70 3.28
CA ARG A 490 19.29 -1.54 2.76
C ARG A 490 19.39 -1.54 1.23
N GLY A 491 18.62 -0.69 0.53
CA GLY A 491 18.80 -0.29 -0.86
C GLY A 491 17.48 -0.09 -1.62
N ASP A 492 17.03 1.16 -1.75
CA ASP A 492 15.91 1.63 -2.59
C ASP A 492 14.50 1.14 -2.16
N ASN A 493 14.00 1.67 -1.02
CA ASN A 493 12.73 1.41 -0.31
C ASN A 493 12.80 0.22 0.67
N PRO A 494 12.20 0.29 1.88
CA PRO A 494 10.80 0.69 2.15
C PRO A 494 10.59 2.13 2.66
N ARG A 495 9.32 2.56 2.70
CA ARG A 495 8.90 3.84 3.30
C ARG A 495 7.62 3.69 4.12
N LEU A 496 7.62 4.22 5.34
CA LEU A 496 6.40 4.63 6.04
C LEU A 496 6.15 6.10 5.70
N LEU A 497 4.90 6.44 5.36
CA LEU A 497 4.46 7.80 5.03
C LEU A 497 3.29 8.21 5.93
N LEU A 498 3.25 9.47 6.35
CA LEU A 498 2.15 10.05 7.13
C LEU A 498 1.41 11.12 6.32
N TYR A 499 0.08 11.08 6.33
CA TYR A 499 -0.82 11.99 5.61
C TYR A 499 -1.80 12.67 6.55
N GLY A 500 -2.17 13.93 6.32
CA GLY A 500 -3.18 14.65 7.10
C GLY A 500 -4.56 14.67 6.45
N LEU A 501 -5.63 14.60 7.24
CA LEU A 501 -7.03 14.77 6.81
C LEU A 501 -7.50 16.21 7.06
N GLU A 502 -8.33 16.77 6.17
CA GLU A 502 -8.71 18.19 6.22
C GLU A 502 -9.58 18.54 7.45
N GLY A 503 -8.97 19.22 8.42
CA GLY A 503 -9.67 19.92 9.50
C GLY A 503 -8.69 20.68 10.40
N GLU A 504 -9.00 21.94 10.77
CA GLU A 504 -8.17 22.70 11.73
C GLU A 504 -8.37 22.21 13.17
N GLY A 505 -7.87 21.00 13.44
CA GLY A 505 -7.76 20.40 14.77
C GLY A 505 -6.34 20.54 15.33
N ILE A 506 -5.96 21.73 15.81
CA ILE A 506 -4.73 21.87 16.61
C ILE A 506 -4.89 21.01 17.86
N PHE A 507 -3.94 20.10 18.09
CA PHE A 507 -3.89 19.25 19.27
C PHE A 507 -3.71 20.11 20.53
N ASP A 508 -4.77 20.27 21.34
CA ASP A 508 -4.67 20.91 22.66
C ASP A 508 -4.37 19.87 23.74
N PRO A 509 -3.16 19.84 24.33
CA PRO A 509 -2.82 18.87 25.37
C PRO A 509 -3.46 19.17 26.75
N ASN A 510 -4.29 20.20 26.90
CA ASN A 510 -4.70 20.76 28.20
C ASN A 510 -6.16 20.50 28.62
N SER A 511 -6.69 19.29 28.47
CA SER A 511 -8.02 18.90 28.98
C SER A 511 -8.02 17.84 30.10
N GLY A 512 -7.18 18.07 31.12
CA GLY A 512 -7.43 17.69 32.52
C GLY A 512 -7.88 16.25 32.86
N GLY A 513 -6.92 15.32 32.98
CA GLY A 513 -7.11 14.03 33.66
C GLY A 513 -5.87 13.63 34.45
N THR A 514 -5.97 13.47 35.78
CA THR A 514 -4.82 13.19 36.65
C THR A 514 -4.55 11.70 36.80
N GLY A 515 -3.57 11.20 36.06
CA GLY A 515 -3.01 9.84 36.15
C GLY A 515 -1.91 9.70 35.11
N GLU A 516 -0.73 9.23 35.52
CA GLU A 516 0.48 9.31 34.70
C GLU A 516 0.42 8.42 33.44
N LYS A 517 1.10 8.87 32.39
CA LYS A 517 0.84 8.45 31.00
C LYS A 517 1.77 7.32 30.56
N SER A 518 1.22 6.12 30.41
CA SER A 518 1.77 5.06 29.56
C SER A 518 0.82 4.82 28.40
N GLY A 519 1.05 5.49 27.27
CA GLY A 519 0.15 5.42 26.11
C GLY A 519 0.80 5.93 24.83
N VAL A 520 0.90 5.04 23.84
CA VAL A 520 1.05 5.43 22.43
C VAL A 520 -0.31 5.89 21.93
N GLY A 521 -0.37 7.03 21.26
CA GLY A 521 -1.51 7.46 20.48
C GLY A 521 -1.60 6.66 19.19
N ALA A 522 -2.14 5.45 19.29
CA ALA A 522 -2.92 4.86 18.21
C ALA A 522 -4.40 5.16 18.49
N ASP A 523 -5.15 5.39 17.43
CA ASP A 523 -6.58 5.71 17.47
C ASP A 523 -7.45 4.57 18.02
N GLU A 524 -8.68 4.90 18.41
CA GLU A 524 -9.68 3.87 18.76
C GLU A 524 -10.19 3.10 17.52
N THR A 525 -9.74 3.46 16.31
CA THR A 525 -10.19 2.88 15.04
C THR A 525 -9.22 1.84 14.45
N GLY A 526 -7.92 1.86 14.78
CA GLY A 526 -6.95 0.87 14.31
C GLY A 526 -6.79 0.82 12.79
N LEU A 527 -6.87 1.97 12.10
CA LEU A 527 -6.90 2.05 10.63
C LEU A 527 -5.63 2.66 10.04
N ASN A 528 -4.74 1.82 9.52
CA ASN A 528 -3.66 2.23 8.61
C ASN A 528 -3.58 1.21 7.46
N PHE A 529 -3.57 1.69 6.21
CA PHE A 529 -3.96 0.91 5.02
C PHE A 529 -2.78 0.57 4.08
N PHE A 530 -3.01 -0.39 3.17
CA PHE A 530 -2.05 -1.02 2.22
C PHE A 530 -2.45 -0.79 0.74
N VAL A 531 -1.48 -0.60 -0.18
CA VAL A 531 -1.70 -0.43 -1.66
C VAL A 531 -0.48 -0.89 -2.51
N GLY A 532 -0.66 -1.28 -3.78
CA GLY A 532 0.36 -1.53 -4.85
C GLY A 532 -0.31 -1.96 -6.19
N ASN A 533 0.29 -2.48 -7.29
CA ASN A 533 1.60 -3.03 -7.71
C ASN A 533 1.64 -3.17 -9.29
N ARG A 534 2.65 -2.96 -10.18
CA ARG A 534 4.12 -2.61 -10.25
C ARG A 534 4.54 -2.06 -11.66
N GLY A 535 5.59 -1.23 -11.80
CA GLY A 535 6.46 -1.17 -13.01
C GLY A 535 7.11 0.18 -13.47
N TYR A 536 8.47 0.28 -13.54
CA TYR A 536 9.24 1.56 -13.54
C TYR A 536 9.74 2.22 -14.85
N THR A 537 9.72 3.58 -14.92
CA THR A 537 10.86 4.42 -15.37
C THR A 537 10.79 5.97 -15.17
N SER A 538 11.34 6.42 -14.04
CA SER A 538 12.46 7.41 -13.93
C SER A 538 12.26 8.94 -13.78
N LYS A 539 12.90 9.46 -12.69
CA LYS A 539 13.48 10.82 -12.47
C LYS A 539 12.52 12.01 -12.18
N GLU A 540 12.81 12.93 -11.24
CA GLU A 540 14.09 13.26 -10.58
C GLU A 540 13.93 14.00 -9.21
N GLN A 541 14.94 13.89 -8.33
CA GLN A 541 15.28 14.83 -7.23
C GLN A 541 14.26 15.10 -6.10
N GLY A 542 14.12 14.13 -5.17
CA GLY A 542 13.83 14.39 -3.75
C GLY A 542 15.13 14.40 -2.91
N ARG A 543 15.12 15.00 -1.71
CA ARG A 543 16.22 14.87 -0.74
C ARG A 543 15.96 13.66 0.17
N SER A 544 16.74 12.60 0.02
CA SER A 544 16.66 11.40 0.87
C SER A 544 17.54 11.54 2.12
N CYS A 545 17.16 10.87 3.20
CA CYS A 545 17.97 10.73 4.42
C CYS A 545 18.42 9.28 4.53
N ASN A 546 19.53 8.95 3.86
CA ASN A 546 20.00 7.56 3.74
C ASN A 546 20.52 7.02 5.09
N ILE A 547 19.64 6.43 5.90
CA ILE A 547 20.02 5.69 7.11
C ILE A 547 20.80 4.44 6.67
N LEU A 548 22.10 4.36 7.01
CA LEU A 548 23.01 3.34 6.48
C LEU A 548 23.81 2.60 7.57
N ARG A 549 23.56 1.28 7.63
CA ARG A 549 24.41 0.21 8.19
C ARG A 549 24.92 0.35 9.63
N PRO A 550 24.29 -0.37 10.58
CA PRO A 550 24.94 -0.81 11.80
C PRO A 550 25.91 -2.00 11.54
N PRO A 551 26.93 -2.25 12.40
CA PRO A 551 28.00 -3.22 12.14
C PRO A 551 27.75 -4.63 12.68
N VAL A 552 28.56 -5.59 12.23
CA VAL A 552 28.59 -6.97 12.72
C VAL A 552 28.97 -7.05 14.21
N LYS A 553 28.15 -7.77 15.01
CA LYS A 553 28.26 -7.90 16.47
C LYS A 553 29.63 -8.37 16.99
N THR A 554 30.03 -7.80 18.14
CA THR A 554 31.26 -8.18 18.87
C THR A 554 30.96 -8.67 20.31
N HIS A 555 30.31 -9.83 20.45
CA HIS A 555 30.15 -10.57 21.72
C HIS A 555 29.52 -9.79 22.90
N ARG A 556 28.71 -8.77 22.63
CA ARG A 556 27.85 -8.09 23.62
C ARG A 556 26.41 -8.19 23.15
N ALA A 557 25.47 -8.28 24.09
CA ALA A 557 24.05 -8.19 23.76
C ALA A 557 23.64 -6.72 23.63
N VAL A 558 22.87 -6.39 22.60
CA VAL A 558 22.28 -5.05 22.42
C VAL A 558 20.80 -5.09 22.77
N VAL A 559 20.37 -4.24 23.71
CA VAL A 559 18.95 -3.99 24.01
C VAL A 559 18.56 -2.68 23.32
N ALA A 560 17.62 -2.72 22.38
CA ALA A 560 16.98 -1.50 21.91
C ALA A 560 16.00 -1.00 22.98
N LEU A 561 16.11 0.26 23.38
CA LEU A 561 15.15 0.94 24.23
C LEU A 561 14.35 1.91 23.36
N ILE A 562 13.07 1.59 23.13
CA ILE A 562 12.16 2.45 22.38
C ILE A 562 11.30 3.19 23.41
N ASP A 563 11.57 4.48 23.65
CA ASP A 563 10.92 5.26 24.73
C ASP A 563 11.05 6.80 24.55
N THR A 564 11.23 7.58 25.63
CA THR A 564 11.40 9.06 25.65
C THR A 564 12.84 9.54 25.40
N GLY A 565 13.79 8.63 25.15
CA GLY A 565 15.23 8.90 25.04
C GLY A 565 16.01 8.62 26.33
N VAL A 566 17.32 8.83 26.32
CA VAL A 566 18.22 8.56 27.46
C VAL A 566 19.24 9.68 27.69
N ASN A 567 19.24 10.23 28.90
CA ASN A 567 20.28 11.16 29.38
C ASN A 567 21.47 10.39 29.95
N ASP A 568 22.40 9.96 29.09
CA ASP A 568 23.62 9.26 29.49
C ASP A 568 24.91 10.11 29.43
N GLU A 569 24.87 11.35 28.92
CA GLU A 569 26.03 12.27 29.00
C GLU A 569 26.38 12.59 30.46
N GLU A 570 27.68 12.56 30.78
CA GLU A 570 28.25 12.62 32.14
C GLU A 570 27.72 11.55 33.14
N SER A 571 26.88 10.61 32.69
CA SER A 571 26.27 9.55 33.49
C SER A 571 27.12 8.28 33.63
N PRO A 572 26.93 7.47 34.69
CA PRO A 572 27.29 6.05 34.69
C PRO A 572 26.62 5.21 33.59
N LEU A 573 25.64 5.74 32.86
CA LEU A 573 25.04 5.12 31.67
C LEU A 573 25.95 5.14 30.42
N ALA A 574 26.81 6.14 30.23
CA ALA A 574 27.62 6.32 29.01
C ALA A 574 28.47 5.10 28.60
N ARG A 575 28.86 4.27 29.57
CA ARG A 575 29.62 3.01 29.35
C ARG A 575 28.81 1.86 28.75
N PHE A 576 27.48 2.00 28.73
CA PHE A 576 26.53 1.07 28.12
C PHE A 576 25.95 1.61 26.81
N ARG A 577 26.26 2.85 26.38
CA ARG A 577 25.83 3.40 25.09
C ARG A 577 26.31 2.48 23.95
N TYR A 578 25.38 1.94 23.16
CA TYR A 578 25.74 1.19 21.96
C TYR A 578 26.44 2.11 20.95
N THR A 579 27.58 1.66 20.41
CA THR A 579 28.44 2.45 19.53
C THR A 579 28.89 1.66 18.32
N SER A 580 28.84 2.31 17.15
CA SER A 580 29.19 1.69 15.87
C SER A 580 30.70 1.71 15.63
N ASN A 581 31.28 0.57 15.23
CA ASN A 581 32.68 0.48 14.79
C ASN A 581 32.87 0.63 13.28
N GLU A 582 31.80 0.69 12.47
CA GLU A 582 31.93 1.03 11.05
C GLU A 582 31.81 2.53 10.83
N THR A 583 32.87 3.11 10.24
CA THR A 583 32.83 4.49 9.71
C THR A 583 32.03 4.50 8.42
N SER A 584 30.69 4.50 8.55
CA SER A 584 29.81 4.77 7.42
C SER A 584 30.17 6.13 6.83
N ARG A 585 30.14 6.23 5.49
CA ARG A 585 30.34 7.48 4.77
C ARG A 585 28.97 7.92 4.30
N LEU A 586 28.60 9.17 4.62
CA LEU A 586 27.24 9.71 4.56
C LEU A 586 26.42 9.17 5.76
N CYS A 587 25.88 10.00 6.66
CA CYS A 587 25.85 11.48 6.73
C CYS A 587 27.15 12.11 7.31
N GLN A 588 27.16 13.43 7.60
CA GLN A 588 28.34 14.18 8.07
C GLN A 588 28.15 14.83 9.46
N SER A 589 28.17 14.01 10.51
CA SER A 589 28.70 14.37 11.84
C SER A 589 29.93 13.47 12.11
N GLN A 590 30.71 13.72 13.18
CA GLN A 590 32.02 13.07 13.38
C GLN A 590 32.00 11.91 14.39
N ASP A 591 30.82 11.53 14.88
CA ASP A 591 30.66 10.80 16.13
C ASP A 591 29.94 9.46 15.92
N ASN A 592 30.52 8.39 16.45
CA ASN A 592 30.12 6.99 16.19
C ASN A 592 28.87 6.53 16.98
N PHE A 593 27.84 7.38 17.06
CA PHE A 593 26.60 7.06 17.76
C PHE A 593 25.63 6.27 16.88
N ALA A 594 24.80 5.45 17.52
CA ALA A 594 23.87 4.54 16.85
C ALA A 594 22.39 4.74 17.25
N GLY A 595 22.11 5.58 18.26
CA GLY A 595 20.73 5.93 18.64
C GLY A 595 20.13 7.04 17.78
N PHE A 596 18.82 7.24 17.89
CA PHE A 596 18.08 8.21 17.05
C PHE A 596 16.83 8.78 17.75
N ASP A 597 16.47 10.03 17.41
CA ASP A 597 15.24 10.70 17.82
C ASP A 597 14.26 10.86 16.65
N PHE A 598 13.23 10.01 16.63
CA PHE A 598 12.13 10.05 15.67
C PHE A 598 11.09 11.14 15.99
N VAL A 599 11.22 11.86 17.10
CA VAL A 599 10.40 13.03 17.45
C VAL A 599 10.94 14.31 16.79
N SER A 600 12.26 14.41 16.59
CA SER A 600 12.92 15.62 16.08
C SER A 600 13.79 15.44 14.82
N ASP A 601 13.84 14.22 14.25
CA ASP A 601 14.71 13.84 13.11
C ASP A 601 16.20 14.13 13.38
N ALA A 602 16.67 13.68 14.55
CA ALA A 602 17.98 14.04 15.08
C ALA A 602 18.74 12.86 15.70
N PHE A 603 20.07 13.01 15.79
CA PHE A 603 20.95 12.14 16.59
C PHE A 603 21.10 12.62 18.05
N GLU A 604 20.25 13.56 18.49
CA GLU A 604 20.21 14.16 19.82
C GLU A 604 19.04 13.57 20.63
N PHE A 605 19.12 12.26 20.95
CA PHE A 605 18.09 11.46 21.66
C PHE A 605 17.95 11.79 23.18
N VAL A 606 18.09 13.07 23.53
CA VAL A 606 18.02 13.59 24.90
C VAL A 606 16.63 13.35 25.51
N ASP A 607 16.60 12.80 26.71
CA ASP A 607 15.37 12.50 27.45
C ASP A 607 14.82 13.78 28.11
N ASP A 608 13.59 14.15 27.72
CA ASP A 608 12.86 15.31 28.21
C ASP A 608 11.72 14.94 29.19
N ALA A 609 11.57 13.64 29.53
CA ALA A 609 10.65 13.13 30.55
C ALA A 609 11.36 12.41 31.72
N GLY A 610 12.51 11.81 31.43
CA GLY A 610 13.26 10.94 32.31
C GLY A 610 12.67 9.55 32.47
N HIS A 611 11.84 9.08 31.54
CA HIS A 611 11.24 7.74 31.60
C HIS A 611 12.19 6.71 30.99
N GLY A 612 12.65 6.94 29.75
CA GLY A 612 13.67 6.12 29.10
C GLY A 612 14.99 6.10 29.88
N THR A 613 15.45 7.23 30.42
CA THR A 613 16.65 7.28 31.30
C THR A 613 16.50 6.39 32.54
N HIS A 614 15.30 6.33 33.12
CA HIS A 614 15.01 5.50 34.29
C HIS A 614 15.06 4.02 33.94
N GLU A 615 14.46 3.62 32.80
CA GLU A 615 14.53 2.25 32.30
C GLU A 615 15.92 1.84 31.85
N ALA A 616 16.68 2.72 31.19
CA ALA A 616 18.09 2.50 30.85
C ALA A 616 18.92 2.23 32.11
N GLY A 617 18.67 2.97 33.20
CA GLY A 617 19.27 2.70 34.51
C GLY A 617 18.91 1.33 35.10
N ILE A 618 17.70 0.82 34.85
CA ILE A 618 17.28 -0.53 35.28
C ILE A 618 17.98 -1.60 34.43
N ILE A 619 18.01 -1.43 33.11
CA ILE A 619 18.69 -2.34 32.16
C ILE A 619 20.19 -2.42 32.45
N ALA A 620 20.81 -1.29 32.82
CA ALA A 620 22.21 -1.16 33.22
C ALA A 620 22.53 -1.60 34.67
N SER A 621 21.52 -1.84 35.51
CA SER A 621 21.70 -2.24 36.92
C SER A 621 22.02 -3.73 37.07
N ASN A 622 22.63 -4.13 38.18
CA ASN A 622 22.74 -5.53 38.65
C ASN A 622 23.28 -6.59 37.64
N LEU A 623 23.97 -6.16 36.57
CA LEU A 623 24.59 -7.05 35.59
C LEU A 623 25.70 -7.92 36.24
N PRO A 624 25.79 -9.23 35.95
CA PRO A 624 26.83 -10.09 36.49
C PRO A 624 28.26 -9.72 36.06
N GLU A 625 29.27 -10.09 36.85
CA GLU A 625 30.67 -9.79 36.54
C GLU A 625 31.09 -10.42 35.20
N GLY A 626 31.61 -9.58 34.29
CA GLY A 626 32.03 -9.99 32.95
C GLY A 626 30.93 -10.00 31.88
N VAL A 627 29.66 -9.80 32.26
CA VAL A 627 28.55 -9.65 31.30
C VAL A 627 28.42 -8.18 30.89
N HIS A 628 28.26 -7.94 29.58
CA HIS A 628 28.01 -6.61 29.03
C HIS A 628 26.75 -6.62 28.16
N VAL A 629 25.84 -5.71 28.51
CA VAL A 629 24.65 -5.37 27.75
C VAL A 629 24.79 -3.90 27.35
N ASP A 630 24.77 -3.63 26.05
CA ASP A 630 24.79 -2.28 25.51
C ASP A 630 23.35 -1.84 25.16
N ILE A 631 23.04 -0.56 25.26
CA ILE A 631 21.72 0.03 25.05
C ILE A 631 21.74 0.85 23.74
N LEU A 632 20.85 0.50 22.82
CA LEU A 632 20.52 1.29 21.63
C LEU A 632 19.29 2.14 21.94
N ASP A 633 19.47 3.45 22.10
CA ASP A 633 18.37 4.37 22.42
C ASP A 633 17.64 4.87 21.17
N LEU A 634 16.31 4.80 21.20
CA LEU A 634 15.41 5.12 20.09
C LEU A 634 14.23 5.93 20.62
N LYS A 635 14.42 7.25 20.70
CA LYS A 635 13.41 8.18 21.18
C LYS A 635 12.26 8.28 20.17
N THR A 636 11.06 7.95 20.62
CA THR A 636 9.83 7.93 19.81
C THR A 636 8.66 8.69 20.47
N ILE A 637 8.83 9.09 21.73
CA ILE A 637 7.81 9.77 22.54
C ILE A 637 8.29 11.20 22.90
N PRO A 638 7.53 12.27 22.55
CA PRO A 638 7.78 13.63 23.03
C PRO A 638 7.39 13.77 24.51
N GLY A 639 8.38 14.01 25.38
CA GLY A 639 8.16 14.28 26.80
C GLY A 639 7.28 13.25 27.49
N SER A 640 6.54 13.68 28.49
CA SER A 640 5.58 12.82 29.19
C SER A 640 4.24 12.67 28.45
N THR A 641 4.11 13.18 27.21
CA THR A 641 2.78 13.39 26.61
C THR A 641 2.16 12.19 25.89
N GLY A 642 2.98 11.23 25.45
CA GLY A 642 2.60 10.10 24.59
C GLY A 642 3.09 10.28 23.14
N GLY A 643 3.52 9.19 22.49
CA GLY A 643 4.06 9.21 21.11
C GLY A 643 3.03 8.82 20.04
N THR A 644 3.35 9.10 18.77
CA THR A 644 2.54 8.67 17.63
C THR A 644 2.85 7.21 17.28
N LEU A 645 1.89 6.50 16.67
CA LEU A 645 2.17 5.17 16.11
C LEU A 645 3.25 5.21 15.01
N PHE A 646 3.35 6.32 14.26
CA PHE A 646 4.35 6.50 13.19
C PHE A 646 5.78 6.42 13.73
N ASN A 647 6.11 7.25 14.73
CA ASN A 647 7.44 7.31 15.34
C ASN A 647 7.81 5.95 15.96
N VAL A 648 6.83 5.30 16.61
CA VAL A 648 7.00 3.99 17.26
C VAL A 648 7.28 2.87 16.24
N LEU A 649 6.62 2.89 15.07
CA LEU A 649 6.94 1.96 13.98
C LEU A 649 8.35 2.19 13.44
N CYS A 650 8.78 3.45 13.26
CA CYS A 650 10.15 3.78 12.85
C CYS A 650 11.21 3.26 13.83
N GLY A 651 10.99 3.45 15.14
CA GLY A 651 11.87 2.90 16.18
C GLY A 651 11.95 1.36 16.13
N LEU A 652 10.81 0.68 15.93
CA LEU A 652 10.79 -0.78 15.78
C LEU A 652 11.57 -1.24 14.54
N HIS A 653 11.34 -0.61 13.38
CA HIS A 653 12.07 -0.93 12.15
C HIS A 653 13.58 -0.71 12.30
N TYR A 654 14.00 0.42 12.87
CA TYR A 654 15.41 0.73 13.15
C TYR A 654 16.05 -0.30 14.08
N ALA A 655 15.36 -0.72 15.15
CA ALA A 655 15.86 -1.74 16.08
C ALA A 655 16.07 -3.10 15.38
N ILE A 656 15.10 -3.53 14.58
CA ILE A 656 15.15 -4.81 13.87
C ILE A 656 16.26 -4.82 12.81
N GLU A 657 16.42 -3.73 12.07
CA GLU A 657 17.44 -3.60 11.01
C GLU A 657 18.84 -3.29 11.58
N SER A 658 18.89 -2.93 12.87
CA SER A 658 20.07 -2.96 13.76
C SER A 658 20.41 -4.34 14.32
N GLU A 659 19.64 -5.37 13.97
CA GLU A 659 19.88 -6.78 14.33
C GLU A 659 20.05 -6.99 15.86
N VAL A 660 19.36 -6.20 16.70
CA VAL A 660 19.53 -6.21 18.17
C VAL A 660 19.18 -7.55 18.82
N ASP A 661 19.67 -7.77 20.05
CA ASP A 661 19.48 -9.02 20.79
C ASP A 661 18.17 -9.07 21.59
N VAL A 662 17.63 -7.90 21.94
CA VAL A 662 16.36 -7.68 22.66
C VAL A 662 15.77 -6.33 22.24
N ILE A 663 14.45 -6.20 22.23
CA ILE A 663 13.76 -4.91 22.21
C ILE A 663 12.99 -4.73 23.54
N ASN A 664 13.28 -3.64 24.26
CA ASN A 664 12.48 -3.17 25.39
C ASN A 664 11.43 -2.19 24.86
N PHE A 665 10.16 -2.59 24.93
CA PHE A 665 9.02 -1.87 24.39
C PHE A 665 8.00 -1.63 25.51
N SER A 666 8.30 -0.68 26.38
CA SER A 666 7.56 -0.44 27.62
C SER A 666 6.22 0.30 27.44
N MET A 667 5.68 0.31 26.22
CA MET A 667 4.53 1.10 25.79
C MET A 667 3.43 0.24 25.17
N GLY A 668 2.23 0.82 25.05
CA GLY A 668 1.07 0.18 24.43
C GLY A 668 -0.10 1.13 24.26
N TYR A 669 -1.22 0.63 23.74
CA TYR A 669 -2.44 1.40 23.50
C TYR A 669 -3.72 0.60 23.78
N ARG A 670 -4.87 1.29 23.72
CA ARG A 670 -6.19 0.79 24.14
C ARG A 670 -7.24 0.96 23.04
N SER A 671 -7.48 -0.07 22.24
CA SER A 671 -8.51 -0.11 21.19
C SER A 671 -9.06 -1.52 21.04
N GLN A 672 -10.24 -1.73 20.45
CA GLN A 672 -10.60 -3.05 19.93
C GLN A 672 -9.64 -3.54 18.86
N LEU A 673 -9.29 -2.62 17.96
CA LEU A 673 -8.74 -2.95 16.68
C LEU A 673 -7.22 -2.94 16.78
N MET A 674 -6.62 -4.06 16.37
CA MET A 674 -5.18 -4.13 16.18
C MET A 674 -4.77 -3.19 15.04
N SER A 675 -3.55 -2.68 15.13
CA SER A 675 -2.83 -2.12 13.99
C SER A 675 -2.13 -3.27 13.25
N PRO A 676 -2.48 -3.56 11.99
CA PRO A 676 -1.74 -4.52 11.17
C PRO A 676 -0.26 -4.14 11.05
N LEU A 677 0.05 -2.85 10.93
CA LEU A 677 1.44 -2.36 10.84
C LEU A 677 2.24 -2.66 12.12
N LEU A 678 1.64 -2.51 13.31
CA LEU A 678 2.33 -2.85 14.56
C LEU A 678 2.52 -4.37 14.72
N TYR A 679 1.52 -5.17 14.32
CA TYR A 679 1.68 -6.62 14.26
C TYR A 679 2.84 -6.98 13.31
N GLU A 680 2.88 -6.42 12.12
CA GLU A 680 3.90 -6.72 11.10
C GLU A 680 5.30 -6.31 11.54
N ALA A 681 5.48 -5.19 12.22
CA ALA A 681 6.76 -4.79 12.81
C ALA A 681 7.22 -5.81 13.87
N LEU A 682 6.32 -6.22 14.78
CA LEU A 682 6.63 -7.21 15.82
C LEU A 682 6.84 -8.64 15.24
N ALA A 683 6.18 -8.98 14.14
CA ALA A 683 6.40 -10.20 13.37
C ALA A 683 7.72 -10.14 12.56
N LYS A 684 8.13 -8.96 12.06
CA LYS A 684 9.47 -8.74 11.47
C LYS A 684 10.56 -8.93 12.54
N ALA A 685 10.30 -8.56 13.80
CA ALA A 685 11.18 -8.90 14.93
C ALA A 685 11.22 -10.42 15.21
N GLU A 686 10.07 -11.10 15.21
CA GLU A 686 10.00 -12.57 15.40
C GLU A 686 10.76 -13.32 14.31
N ALA A 687 10.59 -12.93 13.04
CA ALA A 687 11.29 -13.51 11.90
C ALA A 687 12.81 -13.30 11.92
N ASN A 688 13.30 -12.33 12.70
CA ASN A 688 14.73 -12.11 12.97
C ASN A 688 15.19 -12.70 14.31
N GLU A 689 14.38 -13.54 14.97
CA GLU A 689 14.64 -14.13 16.29
C GLU A 689 14.87 -13.10 17.41
N ILE A 690 14.26 -11.91 17.31
CA ILE A 690 14.40 -10.85 18.31
C ILE A 690 13.27 -10.95 19.34
N PRO A 691 13.56 -11.23 20.63
CA PRO A 691 12.57 -11.17 21.71
C PRO A 691 12.21 -9.72 22.01
N VAL A 692 10.91 -9.45 22.15
CA VAL A 692 10.39 -8.13 22.51
C VAL A 692 9.75 -8.22 23.90
N VAL A 693 10.32 -7.50 24.86
CA VAL A 693 9.78 -7.41 26.21
C VAL A 693 8.83 -6.22 26.27
N ILE A 694 7.57 -6.48 26.62
CA ILE A 694 6.47 -5.51 26.57
C ILE A 694 5.87 -5.29 27.96
N SER A 695 5.51 -4.05 28.28
CA SER A 695 4.80 -3.75 29.53
C SER A 695 3.34 -4.21 29.43
N ALA A 696 2.77 -4.75 30.52
CA ALA A 696 1.37 -5.17 30.54
C ALA A 696 0.38 -3.99 30.55
N GLY A 697 0.83 -2.79 30.93
CA GLY A 697 0.01 -1.58 31.09
C GLY A 697 -0.46 -1.32 32.53
N ASN A 698 -0.76 -0.06 32.83
CA ASN A 698 -0.93 0.47 34.19
C ASN A 698 -2.40 0.75 34.56
N ASP A 699 -3.33 -0.04 34.02
CA ASP A 699 -4.77 0.27 34.03
C ASP A 699 -5.59 -0.46 35.09
N LYS A 700 -4.92 -1.24 35.96
CA LYS A 700 -5.50 -2.12 37.00
C LYS A 700 -6.31 -3.32 36.45
N LEU A 701 -6.29 -3.55 35.14
CA LEU A 701 -7.21 -4.46 34.46
C LEU A 701 -6.83 -5.94 34.58
N PHE A 702 -7.83 -6.78 34.31
CA PHE A 702 -7.64 -8.18 34.02
C PHE A 702 -7.78 -8.39 32.50
N ILE A 703 -6.67 -8.64 31.80
CA ILE A 703 -6.64 -8.92 30.37
C ILE A 703 -7.13 -10.34 30.14
N ARG A 704 -8.16 -10.49 29.30
CA ARG A 704 -8.83 -11.75 28.96
C ARG A 704 -9.51 -11.63 27.61
N GLU A 705 -9.82 -12.76 26.99
CA GLU A 705 -10.66 -12.79 25.79
C GLU A 705 -12.06 -12.21 26.11
N GLY A 706 -12.61 -11.40 25.20
CA GLY A 706 -13.83 -10.64 25.50
C GLY A 706 -13.65 -9.62 26.63
N LEU A 707 -12.44 -9.07 26.78
CA LEU A 707 -12.27 -7.77 27.44
C LEU A 707 -13.12 -6.71 26.73
N GLU A 708 -13.28 -5.56 27.38
CA GLU A 708 -13.62 -4.34 26.63
C GLU A 708 -12.39 -3.88 25.81
N ARG A 709 -11.93 -2.62 25.92
CA ARG A 709 -10.82 -2.14 25.09
C ARG A 709 -9.62 -3.09 25.22
N ARG A 710 -9.17 -3.68 24.11
CA ARG A 710 -8.06 -4.64 24.08
C ARG A 710 -6.71 -3.96 24.37
N ARG A 711 -5.70 -4.75 24.74
CA ARG A 711 -4.37 -4.27 25.13
C ARG A 711 -3.31 -4.67 24.13
N TRP A 712 -2.96 -3.74 23.26
CA TRP A 712 -1.90 -3.92 22.28
C TRP A 712 -0.59 -3.30 22.82
N PRO A 713 0.57 -3.98 22.67
CA PRO A 713 0.79 -5.22 21.90
C PRO A 713 0.51 -6.54 22.65
N ALA A 714 0.16 -6.53 23.94
CA ALA A 714 0.01 -7.76 24.75
C ALA A 714 -0.95 -8.81 24.16
N GLU A 715 -2.03 -8.38 23.50
CA GLU A 715 -3.00 -9.30 22.89
C GLU A 715 -2.54 -9.96 21.57
N PHE A 716 -1.40 -9.55 21.00
CA PHE A 716 -0.74 -10.29 19.91
C PHE A 716 -0.13 -11.63 20.37
N LYS A 717 -0.07 -11.91 21.67
CA LYS A 717 0.33 -13.21 22.22
C LYS A 717 -0.71 -14.32 22.02
N LYS A 718 -1.90 -13.98 21.49
CA LYS A 718 -2.87 -14.94 20.94
C LYS A 718 -3.07 -14.67 19.45
N ALA A 719 -3.60 -15.66 18.73
CA ALA A 719 -4.05 -15.47 17.36
C ALA A 719 -5.22 -14.47 17.32
N ASN A 720 -5.22 -13.60 16.32
CA ASN A 720 -6.22 -12.55 16.14
C ASN A 720 -6.81 -12.59 14.73
N ASP A 721 -7.99 -12.00 14.57
CA ASP A 721 -8.67 -11.84 13.29
C ASP A 721 -9.01 -10.36 13.12
N TYR A 722 -8.70 -9.80 11.97
CA TYR A 722 -8.98 -8.41 11.60
C TYR A 722 -9.43 -8.40 10.14
N ASN A 723 -10.68 -8.04 9.91
CA ASN A 723 -11.36 -8.07 8.61
C ASN A 723 -11.16 -9.39 7.83
N GLY A 724 -11.33 -10.52 8.52
CA GLY A 724 -11.18 -11.88 7.95
C GLY A 724 -9.74 -12.35 7.74
N VAL A 725 -8.74 -11.47 7.92
CA VAL A 725 -7.32 -11.80 7.86
C VAL A 725 -6.88 -12.34 9.22
N LYS A 726 -6.24 -13.52 9.21
CA LYS A 726 -5.88 -14.25 10.44
C LYS A 726 -4.41 -14.11 10.78
N TYR A 727 -4.17 -13.37 11.85
CA TYR A 727 -2.87 -13.09 12.43
C TYR A 727 -2.54 -14.16 13.49
N GLN A 728 -1.30 -14.65 13.49
CA GLN A 728 -0.89 -15.72 14.41
C GLN A 728 -0.55 -15.15 15.80
N ALA A 729 -0.40 -16.03 16.79
CA ALA A 729 0.16 -15.64 18.07
C ALA A 729 1.67 -15.38 17.90
N LEU A 730 2.14 -14.19 18.28
CA LEU A 730 3.56 -13.87 18.32
C LEU A 730 4.19 -14.47 19.58
N GLY A 731 5.08 -15.43 19.38
CA GLY A 731 5.81 -16.15 20.41
C GLY A 731 7.04 -15.40 20.94
N ASN A 732 7.48 -14.34 20.25
CA ASN A 732 8.60 -13.51 20.68
C ASN A 732 8.27 -12.44 21.74
N LEU A 733 6.98 -12.27 22.08
CA LEU A 733 6.52 -11.25 23.03
C LEU A 733 6.54 -11.77 24.48
N ILE A 734 7.29 -11.10 25.35
CA ILE A 734 7.34 -11.37 26.80
C ILE A 734 6.62 -10.23 27.53
N SER A 735 5.42 -10.49 28.05
CA SER A 735 4.54 -9.47 28.66
C SER A 735 4.67 -9.42 30.18
N VAL A 736 4.95 -8.24 30.72
CA VAL A 736 5.42 -8.09 32.11
C VAL A 736 4.48 -7.24 32.98
N ALA A 737 4.02 -7.84 34.08
CA ALA A 737 3.31 -7.18 35.17
C ALA A 737 4.28 -6.55 36.19
N ALA A 738 3.83 -5.51 36.87
CA ALA A 738 4.55 -4.93 38.01
C ALA A 738 4.24 -5.70 39.30
N LEU A 739 5.27 -6.03 40.06
CA LEU A 739 5.17 -6.47 41.45
C LEU A 739 4.92 -5.27 42.38
N ASN A 740 4.18 -5.52 43.45
CA ASN A 740 3.98 -4.56 44.54
C ASN A 740 5.31 -4.20 45.23
N GLN A 741 5.31 -3.12 46.02
CA GLN A 741 6.51 -2.60 46.72
C GLN A 741 7.13 -3.56 47.77
N TYR A 742 6.58 -4.77 47.95
CA TYR A 742 7.12 -5.83 48.80
C TYR A 742 7.58 -7.06 47.98
N GLU A 743 7.45 -7.01 46.64
CA GLU A 743 7.66 -8.11 45.70
C GLU A 743 6.88 -9.42 45.99
N THR A 744 5.82 -9.33 46.81
CA THR A 744 5.07 -10.50 47.28
C THR A 744 3.94 -10.95 46.35
N ALA A 745 3.48 -10.07 45.45
CA ALA A 745 2.42 -10.34 44.48
C ALA A 745 2.42 -9.24 43.40
N VAL A 746 1.66 -9.45 42.31
CA VAL A 746 1.36 -8.41 41.31
C VAL A 746 0.69 -7.20 41.98
N ASP A 747 1.07 -5.98 41.59
CA ASP A 747 0.50 -4.76 42.13
C ASP A 747 -0.89 -4.48 41.54
N THR A 748 -1.95 -4.90 42.22
CA THR A 748 -3.33 -4.63 41.81
C THR A 748 -3.73 -3.15 41.89
N LEU A 749 -2.89 -2.25 42.42
CA LEU A 749 -3.16 -0.81 42.45
C LEU A 749 -2.89 -0.13 41.10
N PHE A 750 -2.15 -0.75 40.18
CA PHE A 750 -2.05 -0.27 38.79
C PHE A 750 -1.75 -1.36 37.75
N SER A 751 -1.06 -2.46 38.07
CA SER A 751 -0.69 -3.45 37.06
C SER A 751 -1.89 -4.12 36.42
N ASN A 752 -1.89 -4.12 35.09
CA ASN A 752 -2.63 -5.11 34.32
C ASN A 752 -2.06 -6.52 34.59
N ARG A 753 -2.90 -7.54 34.42
CA ARG A 753 -2.60 -8.96 34.67
C ARG A 753 -3.59 -9.86 33.93
N GLY A 754 -3.29 -11.15 33.79
CA GLY A 754 -4.17 -12.16 33.22
C GLY A 754 -3.37 -13.21 32.48
N ALA A 755 -3.44 -14.47 32.93
CA ALA A 755 -2.53 -15.54 32.49
C ALA A 755 -2.62 -15.91 30.99
N ASP A 756 -3.62 -15.40 30.28
CA ASP A 756 -3.78 -15.56 28.83
C ASP A 756 -2.87 -14.64 27.99
N TYR A 757 -2.37 -13.54 28.58
CA TYR A 757 -1.75 -12.43 27.84
C TYR A 757 -0.54 -11.80 28.56
N VAL A 758 -0.49 -11.88 29.89
CA VAL A 758 0.64 -11.42 30.71
C VAL A 758 1.41 -12.63 31.19
N ASP A 759 2.71 -12.68 30.95
CA ASP A 759 3.52 -13.87 31.24
C ASP A 759 4.00 -13.92 32.68
N VAL A 760 4.60 -12.83 33.14
CA VAL A 760 5.51 -12.83 34.29
C VAL A 760 5.40 -11.50 35.04
N ALA A 761 5.75 -11.50 36.32
CA ALA A 761 5.84 -10.27 37.10
C ALA A 761 7.29 -9.96 37.47
N ALA A 762 7.65 -8.68 37.49
CA ALA A 762 8.98 -8.20 37.86
C ALA A 762 8.88 -6.90 38.69
N PRO A 763 9.95 -6.46 39.37
CA PRO A 763 9.90 -5.29 40.24
C PRO A 763 9.44 -4.03 39.50
N GLY A 764 8.31 -3.46 39.90
CA GLY A 764 7.67 -2.36 39.19
C GLY A 764 7.08 -1.24 40.04
N THR A 765 6.96 -1.40 41.38
CA THR A 765 6.45 -0.34 42.26
C THR A 765 7.57 0.32 43.06
N GLY A 766 7.74 1.64 42.90
CA GLY A 766 8.68 2.46 43.67
C GLY A 766 10.15 2.24 43.34
N ILE A 767 10.46 1.77 42.13
CA ILE A 767 11.81 1.37 41.69
C ILE A 767 12.74 2.57 41.62
N ALA A 768 13.87 2.50 42.32
CA ALA A 768 14.93 3.50 42.25
C ALA A 768 15.85 3.22 41.05
N SER A 769 16.08 4.23 40.22
CA SER A 769 16.98 4.16 39.05
C SER A 769 17.54 5.54 38.72
N THR A 770 18.30 5.65 37.63
CA THR A 770 18.98 6.87 37.20
C THR A 770 18.01 8.04 37.03
N ASP A 771 18.36 9.20 37.61
CA ASP A 771 17.60 10.43 37.49
C ASP A 771 18.04 11.24 36.26
N TYR A 772 17.10 11.70 35.45
CA TYR A 772 17.40 12.44 34.21
C TYR A 772 17.79 13.90 34.44
N GLU A 773 17.41 14.51 35.59
CA GLU A 773 17.89 15.84 35.99
C GLU A 773 19.28 15.77 36.64
N HIS A 774 19.62 14.60 37.19
CA HIS A 774 20.82 14.31 37.97
C HIS A 774 21.39 12.94 37.59
N PRO A 775 21.90 12.77 36.35
CA PRO A 775 22.30 11.46 35.83
C PRO A 775 23.57 10.89 36.48
N ASP A 776 24.14 11.60 37.46
CA ASP A 776 25.11 11.10 38.43
C ASP A 776 24.51 10.20 39.53
N ARG A 777 23.16 10.13 39.64
CA ARG A 777 22.45 9.51 40.78
C ARG A 777 21.40 8.50 40.33
N ASN A 778 21.20 7.48 41.17
CA ASN A 778 20.20 6.43 41.00
C ASN A 778 19.15 6.46 42.13
N ASP A 779 18.58 7.63 42.41
CA ASP A 779 17.58 7.83 43.49
C ASP A 779 16.19 8.31 43.02
N ARG A 780 15.97 8.57 41.72
CA ARG A 780 14.61 8.80 41.17
C ARG A 780 13.79 7.53 41.30
N ARG A 781 12.60 7.63 41.93
CA ARG A 781 11.67 6.50 42.10
C ARG A 781 10.43 6.65 41.22
N LEU A 782 10.21 5.70 40.32
CA LEU A 782 9.01 5.59 39.47
C LEU A 782 8.25 4.29 39.76
N SER A 783 7.00 4.20 39.32
CA SER A 783 6.18 2.99 39.41
C SER A 783 5.46 2.71 38.10
N GLY A 784 5.58 1.49 37.58
CA GLY A 784 4.97 1.10 36.31
C GLY A 784 5.33 -0.32 35.89
N THR A 785 4.49 -0.89 35.04
CA THR A 785 4.81 -2.10 34.25
C THR A 785 5.98 -1.87 33.30
N SER A 786 6.27 -0.59 32.97
CA SER A 786 7.46 -0.12 32.26
C SER A 786 8.76 -0.51 32.99
N MET A 787 8.91 -0.11 34.25
CA MET A 787 10.06 -0.51 35.09
C MET A 787 10.17 -2.02 35.27
N ALA A 788 9.04 -2.74 35.26
CA ALA A 788 9.04 -4.20 35.33
C ALA A 788 9.52 -4.84 34.01
N ALA A 789 9.12 -4.30 32.85
CA ALA A 789 9.62 -4.70 31.55
C ALA A 789 11.14 -4.48 31.44
N ALA A 790 11.65 -3.31 31.86
CA ALA A 790 13.09 -3.03 31.90
C ALA A 790 13.91 -4.06 32.72
N HIS A 791 13.36 -4.55 33.85
CA HIS A 791 13.99 -5.64 34.62
C HIS A 791 14.07 -6.95 33.83
N VAL A 792 13.03 -7.31 33.07
CA VAL A 792 13.03 -8.53 32.26
C VAL A 792 13.92 -8.36 31.02
N SER A 793 13.97 -7.16 30.42
CA SER A 793 14.90 -6.82 29.34
C SER A 793 16.36 -6.96 29.74
N ARG A 794 16.73 -6.56 30.97
CA ARG A 794 18.05 -6.90 31.54
C ARG A 794 18.29 -8.39 31.51
N ILE A 795 17.40 -9.18 32.10
CA ILE A 795 17.57 -10.63 32.28
C ILE A 795 17.68 -11.33 30.91
N VAL A 796 16.84 -10.97 29.95
CA VAL A 796 16.90 -11.48 28.57
C VAL A 796 18.22 -11.06 27.88
N GLY A 797 18.68 -9.81 28.10
CA GLY A 797 19.98 -9.33 27.63
C GLY A 797 21.17 -10.10 28.21
N VAL A 798 21.13 -10.45 29.50
CA VAL A 798 22.14 -11.30 30.16
C VAL A 798 22.14 -12.71 29.58
N VAL A 799 20.96 -13.31 29.35
CA VAL A 799 20.84 -14.62 28.67
C VAL A 799 21.44 -14.56 27.26
N ARG A 800 21.09 -13.54 26.48
CA ARG A 800 21.62 -13.29 25.12
C ARG A 800 23.14 -13.08 25.09
N ALA A 801 23.70 -12.40 26.08
CA ALA A 801 25.14 -12.16 26.18
C ALA A 801 25.95 -13.44 26.47
N ILE A 802 25.30 -14.48 27.01
CA ILE A 802 25.92 -15.75 27.41
C ILE A 802 25.73 -16.82 26.33
N ASP A 803 24.53 -16.94 25.75
CA ASP A 803 24.30 -17.74 24.55
C ASP A 803 23.63 -16.89 23.45
N THR A 804 24.47 -16.32 22.60
CA THR A 804 24.06 -15.52 21.44
C THR A 804 23.29 -16.32 20.39
N ASN A 805 23.33 -17.66 20.43
CA ASN A 805 22.64 -18.54 19.48
C ASN A 805 21.32 -19.09 20.04
N LEU A 806 20.98 -18.81 21.30
CA LEU A 806 19.75 -19.30 21.91
C LEU A 806 18.54 -18.66 21.23
N ARG A 807 17.72 -19.46 20.56
CA ARG A 807 16.49 -19.00 19.90
C ARG A 807 15.45 -18.52 20.91
N VAL A 808 14.49 -17.74 20.46
CA VAL A 808 13.53 -17.05 21.35
C VAL A 808 12.69 -18.04 22.18
N ASP A 809 12.32 -19.17 21.60
CA ASP A 809 11.64 -20.27 22.29
C ASP A 809 12.52 -20.91 23.38
N GLY A 810 13.83 -21.03 23.14
CA GLY A 810 14.82 -21.44 24.13
C GLY A 810 14.96 -20.46 25.30
N ILE A 811 14.95 -19.14 25.02
CA ILE A 811 14.96 -18.10 26.06
C ILE A 811 13.70 -18.20 26.93
N VAL A 812 12.51 -18.20 26.30
CA VAL A 812 11.22 -18.30 27.02
C VAL A 812 11.16 -19.57 27.87
N THR A 813 11.58 -20.72 27.32
CA THR A 813 11.65 -22.00 28.04
C THR A 813 12.61 -21.91 29.24
N LEU A 814 13.77 -21.26 29.09
CA LEU A 814 14.75 -21.11 30.16
C LEU A 814 14.20 -20.25 31.32
N LEU A 815 13.48 -19.17 31.03
CA LEU A 815 12.85 -18.31 32.04
C LEU A 815 11.71 -19.04 32.76
N GLN A 816 10.84 -19.74 32.02
CA GLN A 816 9.74 -20.54 32.58
C GLN A 816 10.18 -21.63 33.56
N ASN A 817 11.40 -22.17 33.41
CA ASN A 817 11.95 -23.16 34.34
C ASN A 817 12.49 -22.55 35.65
N HIS A 818 12.55 -21.22 35.76
CA HIS A 818 13.13 -20.50 36.90
C HIS A 818 12.15 -19.45 37.44
N ILE A 819 10.99 -19.90 37.93
CA ILE A 819 9.93 -19.03 38.47
C ILE A 819 9.69 -19.31 39.96
N ILE A 820 9.61 -18.23 40.75
CA ILE A 820 8.99 -18.22 42.07
C ILE A 820 7.50 -17.96 41.88
N GLU A 821 6.66 -18.98 42.09
CA GLU A 821 5.18 -18.86 42.00
C GLU A 821 4.66 -17.80 42.99
N LEU A 822 3.73 -16.96 42.53
CA LEU A 822 3.16 -15.86 43.32
C LEU A 822 1.72 -16.18 43.77
N PRO A 823 1.21 -15.51 44.84
CA PRO A 823 -0.21 -15.56 45.20
C PRO A 823 -1.09 -15.14 44.01
N ASN A 824 -2.09 -15.97 43.70
CA ASN A 824 -2.98 -15.86 42.52
C ASN A 824 -2.26 -15.95 41.16
N GLY A 825 -0.98 -16.34 41.13
CA GLY A 825 -0.16 -16.38 39.93
C GLY A 825 -0.77 -17.19 38.77
N GLU A 826 -1.39 -18.35 39.06
CA GLU A 826 -2.04 -19.19 38.03
C GLU A 826 -3.22 -18.51 37.31
N GLU A 827 -3.85 -17.50 37.93
CA GLU A 827 -4.91 -16.71 37.30
C GLU A 827 -4.33 -15.47 36.59
N TRP A 828 -3.24 -14.92 37.12
CA TRP A 828 -2.75 -13.58 36.78
C TRP A 828 -1.57 -13.56 35.81
N LEU A 829 -0.83 -14.66 35.65
CA LEU A 829 0.44 -14.73 34.93
C LEU A 829 0.61 -16.08 34.21
N SER A 830 0.95 -16.09 32.91
CA SER A 830 1.07 -17.34 32.12
C SER A 830 2.18 -18.26 32.64
N TRP A 831 3.25 -17.69 33.20
CA TRP A 831 4.36 -18.39 33.86
C TRP A 831 4.17 -18.47 35.40
N LYS A 832 3.03 -17.98 35.93
CA LYS A 832 2.60 -18.02 37.34
C LYS A 832 3.37 -17.21 38.39
N GLY A 833 4.40 -16.43 38.05
CA GLY A 833 5.23 -15.82 39.10
C GLY A 833 6.26 -14.77 38.69
N LYS A 834 7.27 -14.57 39.54
CA LYS A 834 8.46 -13.75 39.23
C LYS A 834 9.66 -14.63 38.87
N ILE A 835 10.56 -14.12 38.03
CA ILE A 835 11.79 -14.84 37.66
C ILE A 835 12.69 -14.96 38.89
N ASP A 836 13.14 -16.18 39.20
CA ASP A 836 14.24 -16.44 40.13
C ASP A 836 15.56 -16.14 39.39
N GLU A 837 15.91 -14.85 39.32
CA GLU A 837 17.13 -14.38 38.66
C GLU A 837 18.38 -15.08 39.22
N ARG A 838 18.38 -15.41 40.52
CA ARG A 838 19.47 -16.12 41.19
C ARG A 838 19.59 -17.58 40.72
N ALA A 839 18.50 -18.33 40.68
CA ALA A 839 18.50 -19.71 40.20
C ALA A 839 18.76 -19.80 38.69
N LEU A 840 18.20 -18.88 37.91
CA LEU A 840 18.45 -18.73 36.48
C LEU A 840 19.95 -18.53 36.20
N TYR A 841 20.58 -17.56 36.88
CA TYR A 841 22.01 -17.28 36.70
C TYR A 841 22.90 -18.45 37.17
N LEU A 842 22.54 -19.15 38.26
CA LEU A 842 23.21 -20.39 38.66
C LEU A 842 23.07 -21.51 37.62
N SER A 843 21.92 -21.62 36.93
CA SER A 843 21.71 -22.60 35.85
C SER A 843 22.60 -22.34 34.63
N LEU A 844 22.91 -21.06 34.38
CA LEU A 844 23.83 -20.60 33.34
C LEU A 844 25.31 -20.65 33.75
N GLY A 845 25.62 -21.09 34.98
CA GLY A 845 26.99 -21.17 35.50
C GLY A 845 27.60 -19.83 35.93
N ILE A 846 26.78 -18.78 36.06
CA ILE A 846 27.15 -17.47 36.58
C ILE A 846 27.21 -17.54 38.12
N ASP A 847 28.15 -16.83 38.75
CA ASP A 847 28.08 -16.60 40.20
C ASP A 847 27.16 -15.39 40.51
N PRO A 848 26.01 -15.58 41.18
CA PRO A 848 25.13 -14.49 41.57
C PRO A 848 25.67 -13.68 42.77
N SER A 849 26.92 -13.87 43.21
CA SER A 849 27.54 -13.08 44.30
C SER A 849 27.61 -11.58 44.02
N ALA A 850 27.51 -11.17 42.75
CA ALA A 850 27.41 -9.76 42.34
C ALA A 850 25.98 -9.18 42.40
N LEU A 851 24.94 -10.02 42.49
CA LEU A 851 23.60 -9.54 42.84
C LEU A 851 23.66 -9.06 44.30
N VAL A 852 23.51 -7.75 44.49
CA VAL A 852 23.34 -7.14 45.82
C VAL A 852 22.24 -7.92 46.53
N PRO A 853 22.44 -8.40 47.78
CA PRO A 853 21.47 -9.28 48.42
C PRO A 853 20.07 -8.65 48.39
N GLU A 854 19.09 -9.44 47.91
CA GLU A 854 17.70 -9.05 48.00
C GLU A 854 17.41 -8.57 49.41
N GLU A 855 16.87 -7.36 49.45
CA GLU A 855 16.36 -6.68 50.60
C GLU A 855 15.74 -7.63 51.62
N ILE A 856 16.12 -7.55 52.91
CA ILE A 856 15.56 -8.45 53.93
C ILE A 856 14.05 -8.17 54.04
N PHE A 857 13.25 -8.94 53.31
CA PHE A 857 11.81 -8.79 53.30
C PHE A 857 11.28 -9.08 54.70
N LEU A 858 10.60 -8.09 55.29
CA LEU A 858 9.98 -8.20 56.60
C LEU A 858 8.49 -8.50 56.44
N LYS A 859 7.90 -9.15 57.45
CA LYS A 859 6.46 -9.35 57.62
C LYS A 859 5.99 -8.70 58.91
N LEU A 860 4.82 -8.09 58.85
CA LEU A 860 4.15 -7.48 59.99
C LEU A 860 3.04 -8.41 60.49
N THR A 861 3.15 -8.94 61.71
CA THR A 861 2.20 -9.90 62.26
C THR A 861 1.43 -9.29 63.43
N PRO A 862 0.09 -9.15 63.33
CA PRO A 862 -0.72 -8.62 64.44
C PRO A 862 -1.00 -9.70 65.51
N GLU A 863 -0.34 -9.60 66.66
CA GLU A 863 -0.59 -10.45 67.83
C GLU A 863 -1.64 -9.84 68.80
N ARG A 864 -2.39 -10.72 69.46
CA ARG A 864 -3.46 -10.34 70.39
C ARG A 864 -3.00 -10.44 71.84
N GLU A 865 -2.63 -9.29 72.40
CA GLU A 865 -2.36 -9.08 73.82
C GLU A 865 -3.50 -9.57 74.73
N LYS A 866 -3.16 -9.96 75.97
CA LYS A 866 -4.14 -10.44 76.96
C LYS A 866 -5.04 -9.33 77.53
N PHE A 867 -4.74 -8.06 77.24
CA PHE A 867 -5.51 -6.91 77.67
C PHE A 867 -6.42 -6.42 76.54
N CYS A 868 -7.73 -6.48 76.75
CA CYS A 868 -8.77 -6.48 75.70
C CYS A 868 -8.88 -5.24 74.78
N ASN A 869 -8.00 -4.24 74.88
CA ASN A 869 -8.00 -3.06 74.01
C ASN A 869 -6.67 -2.87 73.22
N GLN A 870 -5.65 -3.69 73.45
CA GLN A 870 -4.33 -3.54 72.83
C GLN A 870 -4.09 -4.55 71.70
N LEU A 871 -3.48 -4.07 70.61
CA LEU A 871 -3.01 -4.86 69.47
C LEU A 871 -1.49 -4.69 69.37
N ARG A 872 -0.77 -5.80 69.39
CA ARG A 872 0.68 -5.85 69.20
C ARG A 872 0.97 -6.13 67.73
N PHE A 873 2.02 -5.52 67.19
CA PHE A 873 2.47 -5.78 65.83
C PHE A 873 3.95 -6.16 65.88
N ASP A 874 4.27 -7.38 65.47
CA ASP A 874 5.64 -7.90 65.44
C ASP A 874 6.21 -7.84 64.03
N ILE A 875 7.43 -7.27 63.92
CA ILE A 875 8.22 -7.09 62.70
C ILE A 875 9.30 -8.17 62.68
N SER A 876 9.33 -9.00 61.63
CA SER A 876 10.28 -10.12 61.52
C SER A 876 10.61 -10.44 60.06
N PRO A 877 11.76 -11.05 59.74
CA PRO A 877 12.05 -11.51 58.39
C PRO A 877 11.03 -12.53 57.87
N ILE A 878 10.79 -12.56 56.55
CA ILE A 878 9.99 -13.61 55.89
C ILE A 878 10.69 -14.97 56.05
N ASP A 879 11.97 -15.06 55.69
CA ASP A 879 12.80 -16.24 55.95
C ASP A 879 13.16 -16.38 57.43
N ALA A 880 12.74 -17.50 58.03
CA ALA A 880 13.01 -17.85 59.41
C ALA A 880 14.47 -18.29 59.68
N SER A 881 15.32 -18.41 58.65
CA SER A 881 16.77 -18.62 58.84
C SER A 881 17.51 -17.35 59.28
N ILE A 882 16.94 -16.18 58.99
CA ILE A 882 17.51 -14.86 59.33
C ILE A 882 17.14 -14.48 60.77
N PRO A 883 18.10 -14.15 61.66
CA PRO A 883 17.81 -13.68 63.00
C PRO A 883 16.99 -12.39 63.01
N ALA A 884 15.96 -12.32 63.85
CA ALA A 884 15.16 -11.10 64.02
C ALA A 884 16.01 -9.95 64.60
N GLY A 885 16.05 -8.83 63.88
CA GLY A 885 16.80 -7.63 64.26
C GLY A 885 16.00 -6.67 65.14
N SER A 886 16.63 -5.54 65.46
CA SER A 886 15.95 -4.34 65.94
C SER A 886 15.94 -3.33 64.80
N TYR A 887 14.76 -2.88 64.40
CA TYR A 887 14.55 -1.99 63.27
C TYR A 887 14.21 -0.58 63.76
N GLU A 888 14.55 0.45 62.99
CA GLU A 888 13.93 1.78 63.15
C GLU A 888 12.69 1.84 62.26
N TYR A 889 11.56 2.30 62.81
CA TYR A 889 10.30 2.31 62.08
C TYR A 889 9.38 3.48 62.40
N GLU A 890 8.66 3.93 61.38
CA GLU A 890 7.49 4.81 61.46
C GLU A 890 6.24 3.94 61.27
N TYR A 891 5.09 4.30 61.85
CA TYR A 891 3.85 3.59 61.61
C TYR A 891 2.65 4.54 61.54
N VAL A 892 1.71 4.19 60.65
CA VAL A 892 0.48 4.96 60.40
C VAL A 892 -0.71 4.02 60.44
N ILE A 893 -1.74 4.40 61.17
CA ILE A 893 -3.00 3.66 61.28
C ILE A 893 -4.08 4.46 60.55
N PHE A 894 -4.77 3.81 59.62
CA PHE A 894 -5.87 4.37 58.84
C PHE A 894 -7.20 3.68 59.19
N ASP A 895 -8.31 4.40 59.09
CA ASP A 895 -9.66 3.82 59.19
C ASP A 895 -10.16 3.23 57.85
N GLU A 896 -11.44 2.82 57.80
CA GLU A 896 -12.05 2.22 56.60
C GLU A 896 -12.17 3.21 55.43
N ASP A 897 -12.22 4.52 55.72
CA ASP A 897 -12.28 5.61 54.73
C ASP A 897 -10.88 6.15 54.35
N GLY A 898 -9.82 5.53 54.87
CA GLY A 898 -8.42 5.88 54.58
C GLY A 898 -7.93 7.15 55.29
N GLN A 899 -8.65 7.67 56.29
CA GLN A 899 -8.19 8.83 57.07
C GLN A 899 -7.12 8.41 58.08
N GLU A 900 -6.13 9.27 58.33
CA GLU A 900 -5.12 9.03 59.35
C GLU A 900 -5.74 9.10 60.76
N VAL A 901 -5.48 8.07 61.55
CA VAL A 901 -6.00 7.88 62.91
C VAL A 901 -4.89 8.07 63.94
N LEU A 902 -3.71 7.51 63.68
CA LEU A 902 -2.55 7.56 64.57
C LEU A 902 -1.27 7.44 63.75
N TYR A 903 -0.34 8.38 63.94
CA TYR A 903 1.06 8.32 63.49
C TYR A 903 1.97 8.11 64.71
N GLY A 904 2.98 7.25 64.59
CA GLY A 904 4.01 7.08 65.61
C GLY A 904 5.33 6.55 65.06
N GLU A 905 6.37 6.64 65.88
CA GLU A 905 7.74 6.22 65.56
C GLU A 905 8.27 5.32 66.68
N GLY A 906 9.20 4.42 66.36
CA GLY A 906 9.77 3.51 67.33
C GLY A 906 11.03 2.80 66.85
N THR A 907 11.68 2.11 67.79
CA THR A 907 12.82 1.24 67.52
C THR A 907 12.64 -0.10 68.22
N GLY A 908 12.97 -1.20 67.54
CA GLY A 908 12.78 -2.57 68.03
C GLY A 908 12.21 -3.52 66.98
N SER A 909 11.69 -4.66 67.43
CA SER A 909 11.02 -5.65 66.57
C SER A 909 9.49 -5.65 66.72
N SER A 910 8.90 -4.69 67.45
CA SER A 910 7.45 -4.66 67.68
C SER A 910 6.96 -3.34 68.28
N PHE A 911 5.72 -2.93 67.97
CA PHE A 911 4.99 -1.88 68.68
C PHE A 911 3.59 -2.34 69.14
N VAL A 912 2.89 -1.49 69.90
CA VAL A 912 1.56 -1.76 70.44
C VAL A 912 0.64 -0.55 70.21
N TRP A 913 -0.51 -0.78 69.60
CA TRP A 913 -1.61 0.19 69.53
C TRP A 913 -2.64 -0.10 70.62
N ASP A 914 -3.07 0.93 71.37
CA ASP A 914 -4.08 0.82 72.43
C ASP A 914 -5.52 1.14 71.98
N GLY A 915 -5.71 1.40 70.68
CA GLY A 915 -6.99 1.79 70.12
C GLY A 915 -7.35 3.27 70.30
N THR A 916 -6.39 4.16 70.60
CA THR A 916 -6.59 5.62 70.59
C THR A 916 -6.07 6.28 69.30
N ASN A 917 -6.50 7.52 69.05
CA ASN A 917 -5.96 8.38 67.99
C ASN A 917 -4.82 9.29 68.51
N GLN A 918 -4.28 10.16 67.65
CA GLN A 918 -3.22 11.14 67.99
C GLN A 918 -3.51 12.03 69.21
N LEU A 919 -4.77 12.16 69.63
CA LEU A 919 -5.21 12.95 70.80
C LEU A 919 -5.45 12.09 72.06
N GLY A 920 -5.12 10.79 72.03
CA GLY A 920 -5.42 9.84 73.10
C GLY A 920 -6.91 9.51 73.24
N VAL A 921 -7.73 9.83 72.25
CA VAL A 921 -9.18 9.56 72.26
C VAL A 921 -9.46 8.17 71.69
N PRO A 922 -10.21 7.29 72.38
CA PRO A 922 -10.54 5.96 71.86
C PRO A 922 -11.33 6.01 70.56
N VAL A 923 -10.81 5.37 69.52
CA VAL A 923 -11.43 5.37 68.18
C VAL A 923 -12.65 4.42 68.11
N PRO A 924 -13.54 4.56 67.10
CA PRO A 924 -14.67 3.65 66.93
C PRO A 924 -14.28 2.16 66.78
N PRO A 925 -15.27 1.24 66.83
CA PRO A 925 -15.12 -0.10 66.29
C PRO A 925 -15.16 -0.09 64.76
N GLY A 926 -14.27 -0.84 64.11
CA GLY A 926 -14.12 -0.92 62.65
C GLY A 926 -12.92 -1.77 62.25
N ARG A 927 -12.70 -1.95 60.94
CA ARG A 927 -11.38 -2.33 60.40
C ARG A 927 -10.46 -1.10 60.43
N TYR A 928 -9.18 -1.36 60.59
CA TYR A 928 -8.12 -0.36 60.52
C TYR A 928 -6.96 -0.97 59.74
N ASN A 929 -6.39 -0.22 58.81
CA ASN A 929 -5.20 -0.63 58.08
C ASN A 929 -3.97 -0.03 58.77
N VAL A 930 -2.96 -0.87 59.03
CA VAL A 930 -1.73 -0.46 59.70
C VAL A 930 -0.58 -0.58 58.70
N SER A 931 0.03 0.57 58.45
CA SER A 931 1.21 0.78 57.63
C SER A 931 2.42 0.97 58.55
N VAL A 932 3.56 0.35 58.23
CA VAL A 932 4.80 0.46 59.01
C VAL A 932 5.99 0.63 58.06
N SER A 933 6.62 1.79 58.07
CA SER A 933 7.82 2.11 57.29
C SER A 933 9.06 1.66 58.06
N VAL A 934 9.79 0.65 57.59
CA VAL A 934 11.12 0.25 58.08
C VAL A 934 12.14 0.66 57.03
N GLU A 935 13.13 1.50 57.37
CA GLU A 935 14.16 1.96 56.43
C GLU A 935 13.58 2.51 55.10
N LYS A 936 12.44 3.22 55.17
CA LYS A 936 11.61 3.72 54.05
C LYS A 936 10.85 2.67 53.23
N LYS A 937 10.78 1.42 53.69
CA LYS A 937 9.96 0.35 53.09
C LYS A 937 8.71 0.15 53.92
N LEU A 938 7.55 0.34 53.30
CA LEU A 938 6.29 0.05 53.95
C LEU A 938 6.16 -1.44 54.31
N LEU A 939 5.26 -1.75 55.23
CA LEU A 939 4.79 -3.09 55.60
C LEU A 939 3.31 -2.95 55.98
N GLY A 940 2.44 -3.84 55.49
CA GLY A 940 1.00 -3.73 55.69
C GLY A 940 0.39 -4.83 56.56
N ALA A 941 -0.52 -4.47 57.47
CA ALA A 941 -1.42 -5.41 58.13
C ALA A 941 -2.81 -4.78 58.40
N SER A 942 -3.89 -5.48 58.01
CA SER A 942 -5.25 -5.08 58.36
C SER A 942 -5.69 -5.71 59.70
N VAL A 943 -6.31 -4.92 60.57
CA VAL A 943 -6.80 -5.37 61.88
C VAL A 943 -8.26 -4.96 62.12
N CYS A 944 -8.97 -5.73 62.95
CA CYS A 944 -10.38 -5.47 63.28
C CYS A 944 -10.53 -5.08 64.75
N LYS A 945 -10.79 -3.80 65.03
CA LYS A 945 -11.13 -3.32 66.37
C LYS A 945 -12.61 -3.56 66.64
N ARG A 946 -12.94 -4.66 67.32
CA ARG A 946 -14.32 -4.97 67.71
C ARG A 946 -14.82 -4.05 68.83
N SER A 947 -16.14 -3.90 68.94
CA SER A 947 -16.76 -3.18 70.07
C SER A 947 -16.59 -3.97 71.38
N LYS A 948 -16.89 -3.35 72.52
CA LYS A 948 -16.80 -4.02 73.84
C LYS A 948 -17.83 -5.13 74.08
N LEU A 949 -18.64 -5.50 73.08
CA LEU A 949 -19.51 -6.69 73.10
C LEU A 949 -19.07 -7.74 72.08
N CYS A 950 -19.24 -9.01 72.44
CA CYS A 950 -19.09 -10.22 71.60
C CYS A 950 -17.67 -10.61 71.15
N CYS A 951 -16.97 -11.34 72.02
CA CYS A 951 -16.02 -12.36 71.58
C CYS A 951 -16.76 -13.54 70.93
N ALA A 952 -16.59 -13.76 69.62
CA ALA A 952 -16.91 -15.01 68.93
C ALA A 952 -16.45 -14.94 67.45
N LEU A 953 -15.76 -15.98 66.97
CA LEU A 953 -15.73 -16.50 65.58
C LEU A 953 -15.28 -15.53 64.44
N PHE A 954 -14.76 -15.99 63.30
CA PHE A 954 -14.24 -17.31 62.90
C PHE A 954 -12.89 -17.10 62.17
N GLY A 955 -12.15 -18.18 61.92
CA GLY A 955 -11.05 -18.22 60.96
C GLY A 955 -11.06 -19.56 60.22
N LYS A 956 -10.36 -19.62 59.08
CA LYS A 956 -10.32 -20.70 58.05
C LYS A 956 -11.57 -20.84 57.17
N GLY A 957 -11.34 -21.05 55.88
CA GLY A 957 -12.34 -21.51 54.89
C GLY A 957 -12.28 -20.73 53.58
N GLY A 958 -11.48 -21.21 52.62
CA GLY A 958 -11.03 -20.49 51.42
C GLY A 958 -9.52 -20.43 51.47
#